data_AF-A0AAN7VMR4-F1
#
_entry.id   AF-A0AAN7VMR4-F1
#
_cell.length_a   1.000
_cell.length_b   1.000
_cell.length_c   1.000
_cell.angle_alpha   90.00
_cell.angle_beta   90.00
_cell.angle_gamma   90.00
#
_symmetry.space_group_name_H-M   'P 1'
#
loop_
_entity.id
_entity.type
_entity.pdbx_description
1 polymer ?
#
loop_
_entity_poly.entity_id
_entity_poly.type
_entity_poly.pdbx_seq_one_letter_code
_entity_poly.pdbx_strand_id
1 'polypeptide(L)'
;MITKTFIVPEILKYLKHFSTQTDKVVIVSVIGKSAYNTSLKVKSLCRMFSEDTISTRDHAIEGYYDQENQIIYLHVHSLLDTDALLKHYDNLVKKCQEENKNDDFLTIYNEIKSTFAQILLVLFYVSHIVVLSHPSSSFDVNYIQYFKAVDQLRQKLSTQISDRLRDIDGISVEWINNCRTCTPRLLFYFERCPKGVENIKKLEHDIEDRIYHILRKIRIISSTNTSSLFAIPPNEEFVYMSQEEQVDRLGLAVRSLILGCQPGTALHVEVPYCSQPDTGRSFKSFLQVHIQQARSKGFDDNVTSSRHSQQLPAYFELPTLRHWAEACEVVYNIVMKQETLASLGTDTRFSEQRCLKVLPLALARYQEGLPSHYTRTVHETRLSLAIAFFGAQARGPLFHQYSAQLVADCQAHWETGRQLCEVASLTGNPCNLPKHTSDQEHCSGVRYIAACDCGRKQGPREDPYSAKQANYTFYHQLDKECTCHGNQRHFFSIFQPSSTEYTAATLTENEEPLSILSDDRSELIADLDRGLVRQASTTEYLPGMLTLSSPSGLLPRFSSWSLVYLGPSSLYSHNLGLSESHHPGFLNSTNYLLPWDVTMYSKGRTSWPQLSKHSVRGRRPRTTNSMPQFTVKVFIGVEYECPRGHRFMLAAPDRVLRAAPGSIVKDTGHKIAESDMPLYFPCPCRPSKPLTAQLMRLHVVTPKSLVHCTLNAKVQPATGAPTFVPSVDGPAILSQSAYWVMRLPYVYVSDKESYPENISARLLAGVFGVLEDE
;
A
#
# COMPACT_ATOMS: atom_id res chain seq x y z
N MET A 1 -8.64 53.64 25.58
CA MET A 1 -8.67 52.69 26.71
C MET A 1 -7.33 51.99 26.74
N ILE A 2 -6.48 52.29 27.73
CA ILE A 2 -5.16 51.66 27.85
C ILE A 2 -5.39 50.25 28.37
N THR A 3 -5.08 49.23 27.57
CA THR A 3 -5.07 47.82 28.00
C THR A 3 -4.13 47.70 29.21
N LYS A 4 -4.64 47.25 30.36
CA LYS A 4 -3.83 47.15 31.60
C LYS A 4 -2.97 45.87 31.68
N THR A 5 -3.06 45.01 30.67
CA THR A 5 -2.37 43.72 30.61
C THR A 5 -1.36 43.67 29.47
N PHE A 6 -0.36 42.80 29.59
CA PHE A 6 0.67 42.52 28.59
C PHE A 6 0.90 41.01 28.46
N ILE A 7 1.60 40.57 27.41
CA ILE A 7 1.97 39.16 27.22
C ILE A 7 3.49 39.04 27.20
N VAL A 8 4.07 38.14 27.98
CA VAL A 8 5.54 37.88 27.94
C VAL A 8 5.89 37.15 26.64
N PRO A 9 6.95 37.55 25.90
CA PRO A 9 8.00 38.52 26.28
C PRO A 9 7.76 39.96 25.81
N GLU A 10 6.59 40.32 25.27
CA GLU A 10 6.31 41.64 24.67
C GLU A 10 6.18 42.79 25.69
N ILE A 11 6.72 42.62 26.90
CA ILE A 11 6.64 43.58 27.99
C ILE A 11 7.39 44.89 27.69
N LEU A 12 8.54 44.84 27.01
CA LEU A 12 9.29 46.07 26.69
C LEU A 12 8.49 47.03 25.79
N LYS A 13 7.61 46.49 24.93
CA LYS A 13 6.68 47.31 24.12
C LYS A 13 5.62 47.96 25.00
N TYR A 14 5.09 47.22 25.98
CA TYR A 14 4.12 47.71 26.95
C TYR A 14 4.69 48.85 27.81
N LEU A 15 5.92 48.68 28.30
CA LEU A 15 6.59 49.63 29.20
C LEU A 15 6.92 50.98 28.57
N LYS A 16 6.94 51.11 27.23
CA LYS A 16 7.11 52.41 26.55
C LYS A 16 6.02 53.43 26.92
N HIS A 17 4.88 52.99 27.45
CA HIS A 17 3.75 53.83 27.84
C HIS A 17 3.88 54.43 29.25
N PHE A 18 4.86 54.00 30.06
CA PHE A 18 5.04 54.44 31.45
C PHE A 18 6.28 55.34 31.60
N SER A 19 6.07 56.52 32.18
CA SER A 19 7.05 57.62 32.23
C SER A 19 8.12 57.49 33.33
N THR A 20 7.91 56.60 34.31
CA THR A 20 8.80 56.41 35.48
C THR A 20 9.25 54.96 35.57
N GLN A 21 10.50 54.70 35.18
CA GLN A 21 11.06 53.35 35.00
C GLN A 21 11.85 52.83 36.22
N THR A 22 11.83 53.56 37.34
CA THR A 22 12.73 53.34 38.50
C THR A 22 12.08 52.64 39.67
N ASP A 23 10.79 52.31 39.60
CA ASP A 23 10.08 51.72 40.74
C ASP A 23 10.50 50.26 40.96
N LYS A 24 10.79 49.92 42.22
CA LYS A 24 11.08 48.55 42.66
C LYS A 24 9.80 47.76 42.77
N VAL A 25 9.77 46.57 42.17
CA VAL A 25 8.56 45.77 42.02
C VAL A 25 8.68 44.40 42.66
N VAL A 26 7.55 43.89 43.17
CA VAL A 26 7.42 42.49 43.60
C VAL A 26 6.70 41.70 42.52
N ILE A 27 7.17 40.50 42.22
CA ILE A 27 6.61 39.66 41.16
C ILE A 27 5.94 38.43 41.76
N VAL A 28 4.64 38.29 41.48
CA VAL A 28 3.80 37.18 41.89
C VAL A 28 3.30 36.45 40.65
N SER A 29 3.62 35.17 40.54
CA SER A 29 3.22 34.35 39.39
C SER A 29 2.23 33.28 39.79
N VAL A 30 1.25 33.01 38.94
CA VAL A 30 0.21 32.00 39.13
C VAL A 30 0.32 31.00 37.98
N ILE A 31 0.57 29.74 38.34
CA ILE A 31 0.69 28.61 37.42
C ILE A 31 -0.06 27.42 38.02
N GLY A 32 -0.51 26.48 37.19
CA GLY A 32 -1.29 25.36 37.70
C GLY A 32 -2.24 24.80 36.67
N LYS A 33 -3.30 24.17 37.17
CA LYS A 33 -4.43 23.69 36.38
C LYS A 33 -5.69 24.43 36.83
N SER A 34 -6.62 24.71 35.93
CA SER A 34 -7.94 25.23 36.27
C SER A 34 -9.06 24.22 35.95
N ALA A 35 -10.12 24.26 36.75
CA ALA A 35 -11.35 23.52 36.47
C ALA A 35 -12.15 24.13 35.30
N TYR A 36 -12.99 23.32 34.67
CA TYR A 36 -13.92 23.78 33.63
C TYR A 36 -14.78 24.96 34.08
N ASN A 37 -15.01 25.92 33.19
CA ASN A 37 -15.74 27.19 33.43
C ASN A 37 -15.08 28.10 34.48
N THR A 38 -13.80 27.89 34.76
CA THR A 38 -13.02 28.73 35.67
C THR A 38 -11.98 29.42 34.81
N SER A 39 -12.32 30.63 34.33
CA SER A 39 -11.49 31.37 33.38
C SER A 39 -10.11 31.74 33.94
N LEU A 40 -9.95 31.73 35.27
CA LEU A 40 -8.70 32.06 35.95
C LEU A 40 -8.44 31.08 37.10
N LYS A 41 -7.15 30.78 37.30
CA LYS A 41 -6.65 29.83 38.31
C LYS A 41 -6.84 30.29 39.76
N VAL A 42 -7.05 31.59 39.97
CA VAL A 42 -7.28 32.19 41.28
C VAL A 42 -8.44 33.17 41.13
N LYS A 43 -9.60 32.80 41.68
CA LYS A 43 -10.86 33.55 41.52
C LYS A 43 -10.78 34.99 42.05
N SER A 44 -10.02 35.22 43.12
CA SER A 44 -9.87 36.57 43.69
C SER A 44 -9.08 37.54 42.80
N LEU A 45 -8.38 37.03 41.78
CA LEU A 45 -7.65 37.84 40.79
C LEU A 45 -8.48 38.11 39.53
N CYS A 46 -9.76 37.70 39.48
CA CYS A 46 -10.63 37.81 38.31
C CYS A 46 -10.85 39.22 37.74
N ARG A 47 -10.64 40.27 38.55
CA ARG A 47 -10.81 41.66 38.07
C ARG A 47 -9.59 42.20 37.30
N MET A 48 -8.47 41.46 37.29
CA MET A 48 -7.19 41.93 36.74
C MET A 48 -6.92 41.46 35.31
N PHE A 49 -7.51 40.34 34.89
CA PHE A 49 -7.25 39.69 33.60
C PHE A 49 -8.53 39.61 32.76
N SER A 50 -8.44 39.82 31.45
CA SER A 50 -9.61 39.81 30.54
C SER A 50 -9.67 38.51 29.74
N GLU A 51 -10.86 37.89 29.66
CA GLU A 51 -11.07 36.58 28.99
C GLU A 51 -10.84 36.62 27.46
N ASP A 52 -10.91 37.79 26.83
CA ASP A 52 -11.00 37.93 25.37
C ASP A 52 -9.64 37.88 24.62
N THR A 53 -8.52 38.12 25.31
CA THR A 53 -7.21 38.34 24.67
C THR A 53 -6.42 37.06 24.34
N ILE A 54 -6.85 35.90 24.85
CA ILE A 54 -6.02 34.66 24.90
C ILE A 54 -6.41 33.63 23.81
N SER A 55 -7.40 33.93 22.98
CA SER A 55 -8.05 32.95 22.07
C SER A 55 -7.17 32.36 20.96
N THR A 56 -5.94 32.83 20.77
CA THR A 56 -5.11 32.47 19.60
C THR A 56 -3.84 31.68 19.91
N ARG A 57 -3.35 31.64 21.16
CA ARG A 57 -2.06 30.99 21.50
C ARG A 57 -2.25 29.73 22.35
N ASP A 58 -1.57 28.64 21.98
CA ASP A 58 -1.59 27.36 22.71
C ASP A 58 -1.06 27.50 24.16
N HIS A 59 -0.20 28.47 24.41
CA HIS A 59 0.28 28.85 25.75
C HIS A 59 0.60 30.34 25.77
N ALA A 60 0.40 30.99 26.92
CA ALA A 60 0.73 32.39 27.10
C ALA A 60 1.00 32.70 28.58
N ILE A 61 1.87 33.69 28.84
CA ILE A 61 2.04 34.27 30.17
C ILE A 61 1.47 35.69 30.09
N GLU A 62 0.29 35.89 30.66
CA GLU A 62 -0.38 37.18 30.75
C GLU A 62 0.10 37.92 31.99
N GLY A 63 0.55 39.15 31.83
CA GLY A 63 1.03 40.01 32.91
C GLY A 63 0.09 41.17 33.18
N TYR A 64 -0.07 41.53 34.45
CA TYR A 64 -0.77 42.73 34.90
C TYR A 64 0.13 43.49 35.86
N TYR A 65 0.36 44.78 35.59
CA TYR A 65 1.15 45.64 36.45
C TYR A 65 0.24 46.54 37.29
N ASP A 66 0.25 46.32 38.60
CA ASP A 66 -0.42 47.16 39.59
C ASP A 66 0.52 48.30 40.01
N GLN A 67 0.33 49.47 39.41
CA GLN A 67 1.15 50.65 39.68
C GLN A 67 0.95 51.20 41.11
N GLU A 68 -0.24 51.05 41.70
CA GLU A 68 -0.53 51.56 43.05
C GLU A 68 0.25 50.75 44.09
N ASN A 69 0.25 49.43 43.95
CA ASN A 69 0.92 48.54 44.89
C ASN A 69 2.35 48.16 44.47
N GLN A 70 2.78 48.50 43.25
CA GLN A 70 4.09 48.14 42.66
C GLN A 70 4.28 46.62 42.59
N ILE A 71 3.24 45.92 42.13
CA ILE A 71 3.21 44.46 42.03
C ILE A 71 2.98 44.06 40.58
N ILE A 72 3.73 43.08 40.10
CA ILE A 72 3.49 42.44 38.81
C ILE A 72 2.88 41.08 39.06
N TYR A 73 1.69 40.88 38.52
CA TYR A 73 1.02 39.59 38.52
C TYR A 73 1.21 38.91 37.17
N LEU A 74 1.76 37.70 37.17
CA LEU A 74 1.85 36.86 35.98
C LEU A 74 0.86 35.69 36.09
N HIS A 75 0.01 35.51 35.09
CA HIS A 75 -0.92 34.41 35.00
C HIS A 75 -0.61 33.56 33.76
N VAL A 76 -0.29 32.28 33.98
CA VAL A 76 0.00 31.35 32.89
C VAL A 76 -1.31 30.77 32.36
N HIS A 77 -1.46 30.77 31.04
CA HIS A 77 -2.47 30.02 30.31
C HIS A 77 -1.76 28.87 29.58
N SER A 78 -2.22 27.64 29.79
CA SER A 78 -1.60 26.45 29.21
C SER A 78 -2.64 25.42 28.80
N LEU A 79 -2.27 24.50 27.92
CA LEU A 79 -3.13 23.36 27.53
C LEU A 79 -3.42 22.38 28.68
N LEU A 80 -2.85 22.58 29.88
CA LEU A 80 -3.26 21.84 31.08
C LEU A 80 -4.52 22.42 31.75
N ASP A 81 -4.96 23.60 31.31
CA ASP A 81 -6.23 24.20 31.72
C ASP A 81 -7.38 23.60 30.93
N THR A 82 -8.48 23.28 31.62
CA THR A 82 -9.60 22.57 30.98
C THR A 82 -10.23 23.38 29.84
N ASP A 83 -10.41 24.69 30.03
CA ASP A 83 -11.02 25.56 29.03
C ASP A 83 -10.09 25.80 27.82
N ALA A 84 -8.77 25.89 28.05
CA ALA A 84 -7.79 26.03 26.97
C ALA A 84 -7.68 24.74 26.15
N LEU A 85 -7.65 23.58 26.81
CA LEU A 85 -7.64 22.29 26.14
C LEU A 85 -8.87 22.11 25.24
N LEU A 86 -10.06 22.48 25.71
CA LEU A 86 -11.29 22.39 24.92
C LEU A 86 -11.29 23.33 23.71
N LYS A 87 -10.83 24.57 23.88
CA LYS A 87 -10.73 25.56 22.79
C LYS A 87 -9.76 25.11 21.69
N HIS A 88 -8.65 24.47 22.06
CA HIS A 88 -7.61 24.02 21.14
C HIS A 88 -7.73 22.54 20.74
N TYR A 89 -8.79 21.84 21.17
CA TYR A 89 -8.95 20.40 20.93
C TYR A 89 -8.96 20.06 19.43
N ASP A 90 -9.73 20.80 18.63
CA ASP A 90 -9.80 20.57 17.18
C ASP A 90 -8.44 20.77 16.49
N ASN A 91 -7.64 21.73 16.97
CA ASN A 91 -6.29 21.95 16.46
C ASN A 91 -5.34 20.80 16.85
N LEU A 92 -5.48 20.24 18.06
CA LEU A 92 -4.72 19.06 18.48
C LEU A 92 -5.10 17.83 17.63
N VAL A 93 -6.39 17.64 17.35
CA VAL A 93 -6.86 16.54 16.49
C VAL A 93 -6.31 16.68 15.07
N LYS A 94 -6.32 17.89 14.51
CA LYS A 94 -5.69 18.16 13.20
C LYS A 94 -4.19 17.87 13.21
N LYS A 95 -3.46 18.29 14.25
CA LYS A 95 -2.03 17.95 14.40
C LYS A 95 -1.78 16.44 14.42
N CYS A 96 -2.65 15.65 15.07
CA CYS A 96 -2.56 14.18 15.04
C CYS A 96 -2.82 13.56 13.65
N GLN A 97 -3.58 14.24 12.78
CA GLN A 97 -4.08 13.69 11.50
C GLN A 97 -3.34 14.20 10.25
N GLU A 98 -2.88 15.45 10.26
CA GLU A 98 -2.38 16.17 9.07
C GLU A 98 -0.86 16.13 8.92
N GLU A 99 -0.09 15.90 9.98
CA GLU A 99 1.35 15.71 9.86
C GLU A 99 1.64 14.25 9.45
N ASN A 100 2.30 14.06 8.29
CA ASN A 100 2.72 12.80 7.64
C ASN A 100 3.54 11.80 8.52
N LYS A 101 3.50 11.92 9.84
CA LYS A 101 4.26 11.14 10.83
C LYS A 101 3.41 10.15 11.64
N ASN A 102 2.08 10.15 11.54
CA ASN A 102 1.20 9.36 12.42
C ASN A 102 1.57 9.56 13.90
N ASP A 103 1.78 10.82 14.30
CA ASP A 103 2.18 11.12 15.67
C ASP A 103 1.01 10.87 16.63
N ASP A 104 1.19 9.87 17.49
CA ASP A 104 0.23 9.52 18.53
C ASP A 104 0.03 10.67 19.52
N PHE A 105 -1.17 10.78 20.09
CA PHE A 105 -1.51 11.81 21.08
C PHE A 105 -0.50 11.89 22.23
N LEU A 106 0.09 10.76 22.67
CA LEU A 106 1.07 10.75 23.75
C LEU A 106 2.38 11.48 23.38
N THR A 107 2.74 11.52 22.09
CA THR A 107 3.89 12.29 21.61
C THR A 107 3.61 13.78 21.72
N ILE A 108 2.45 14.23 21.22
CA ILE A 108 2.01 15.63 21.33
C ILE A 108 1.84 16.02 22.81
N TYR A 109 1.28 15.14 23.63
CA TYR A 109 1.12 15.39 25.06
C TYR A 109 2.45 15.57 25.77
N ASN A 110 3.52 14.87 25.34
CA ASN A 110 4.86 15.10 25.86
C ASN A 110 5.42 16.48 25.51
N GLU A 111 5.09 17.01 24.33
CA GLU A 111 5.40 18.40 23.96
C GLU A 111 4.68 19.38 24.89
N ILE A 112 3.38 19.17 25.12
CA ILE A 112 2.58 19.99 26.04
C ILE A 112 3.20 20.00 27.45
N LYS A 113 3.58 18.82 27.98
CA LYS A 113 4.27 18.71 29.28
C LYS A 113 5.60 19.47 29.28
N SER A 114 6.35 19.38 28.19
CA SER A 114 7.66 20.03 28.06
C SER A 114 7.53 21.54 28.02
N THR A 115 6.60 22.08 27.24
CA THR A 115 6.29 23.51 27.20
C THR A 115 5.83 24.01 28.58
N PHE A 116 4.97 23.26 29.28
CA PHE A 116 4.55 23.63 30.64
C PHE A 116 5.74 23.65 31.61
N ALA A 117 6.66 22.69 31.53
CA ALA A 117 7.87 22.65 32.34
C ALA A 117 8.82 23.82 32.04
N GLN A 118 8.98 24.18 30.76
CA GLN A 118 9.75 25.34 30.34
C GLN A 118 9.15 26.63 30.91
N ILE A 119 7.82 26.79 30.88
CA ILE A 119 7.14 27.97 31.43
C ILE A 119 7.35 28.03 32.94
N LEU A 120 7.22 26.89 33.62
CA LEU A 120 7.48 26.79 35.06
C LEU A 120 8.93 27.21 35.41
N LEU A 121 9.92 26.85 34.57
CA LEU A 121 11.30 27.29 34.75
C LEU A 121 11.45 28.81 34.58
N VAL A 122 10.84 29.39 33.54
CA VAL A 122 10.84 30.85 33.35
C VAL A 122 10.30 31.55 34.59
N LEU A 123 9.17 31.09 35.12
CA LEU A 123 8.58 31.67 36.33
C LEU A 123 9.51 31.57 37.54
N PHE A 124 10.24 30.47 37.72
CA PHE A 124 11.17 30.33 38.83
C PHE A 124 12.42 31.23 38.73
N TYR A 125 12.77 31.71 37.54
CA TYR A 125 13.83 32.69 37.36
C TYR A 125 13.36 34.14 37.60
N VAL A 126 12.12 34.47 37.22
CA VAL A 126 11.65 35.87 37.16
C VAL A 126 10.76 36.28 38.34
N SER A 127 10.30 35.35 39.17
CA SER A 127 9.29 35.60 40.22
C SER A 127 9.91 35.61 41.62
N HIS A 128 9.27 36.35 42.54
CA HIS A 128 9.55 36.24 43.97
C HIS A 128 8.63 35.21 44.63
N ILE A 129 7.35 35.22 44.24
CA ILE A 129 6.33 34.30 44.77
C ILE A 129 5.71 33.57 43.58
N VAL A 130 5.61 32.24 43.67
CA VAL A 130 4.91 31.41 42.70
C VAL A 130 3.77 30.71 43.41
N VAL A 131 2.55 30.92 42.96
CA VAL A 131 1.33 30.27 43.44
C VAL A 131 0.99 29.13 42.50
N LEU A 132 1.02 27.90 43.01
CA LEU A 132 0.59 26.71 42.29
C LEU A 132 -0.89 26.47 42.56
N SER A 133 -1.73 26.75 41.56
CA SER A 133 -3.17 26.49 41.62
C SER A 133 -3.50 25.06 41.20
N HIS A 134 -4.40 24.42 41.94
CA HIS A 134 -4.91 23.10 41.61
C HIS A 134 -6.42 23.00 41.90
N PRO A 135 -7.22 22.41 41.00
CA PRO A 135 -8.67 22.41 41.13
C PRO A 135 -9.20 21.43 42.19
N SER A 136 -8.40 20.43 42.59
CA SER A 136 -8.76 19.48 43.66
C SER A 136 -8.27 19.91 45.03
N SER A 137 -8.68 19.21 46.08
CA SER A 137 -8.22 19.43 47.46
C SER A 137 -6.91 18.73 47.84
N SER A 138 -6.33 17.95 46.93
CA SER A 138 -5.09 17.18 47.14
C SER A 138 -3.95 17.66 46.24
N PHE A 139 -2.72 17.51 46.73
CA PHE A 139 -1.50 17.75 45.95
C PHE A 139 -1.32 16.71 44.82
N ASP A 140 -1.08 17.20 43.61
CA ASP A 140 -0.80 16.35 42.44
C ASP A 140 0.68 15.93 42.40
N VAL A 141 0.90 14.63 42.61
CA VAL A 141 2.22 14.00 42.64
C VAL A 141 2.94 14.13 41.29
N ASN A 142 2.24 14.35 40.18
CA ASN A 142 2.87 14.56 38.87
C ASN A 142 3.80 15.77 38.84
N TYR A 143 3.56 16.81 39.67
CA TYR A 143 4.46 17.97 39.82
C TYR A 143 5.88 17.58 40.23
N ILE A 144 6.08 16.44 40.89
CA ILE A 144 7.42 15.93 41.21
C ILE A 144 8.25 15.66 39.95
N GLN A 145 7.63 15.12 38.90
CA GLN A 145 8.33 14.86 37.63
C GLN A 145 8.73 16.19 36.97
N TYR A 146 7.82 17.17 36.98
CA TYR A 146 8.10 18.52 36.49
C TYR A 146 9.23 19.17 37.28
N PHE A 147 9.20 19.17 38.62
CA PHE A 147 10.25 19.79 39.44
C PHE A 147 11.62 19.17 39.19
N LYS A 148 11.71 17.84 39.05
CA LYS A 148 12.98 17.17 38.72
C LYS A 148 13.47 17.53 37.32
N ALA A 149 12.59 17.53 36.33
CA ALA A 149 12.95 17.89 34.96
C ALA A 149 13.39 19.35 34.85
N VAL A 150 12.68 20.24 35.54
CA VAL A 150 12.96 21.68 35.59
C VAL A 150 14.29 21.97 36.29
N ASP A 151 14.60 21.30 37.41
CA ASP A 151 15.89 21.51 38.08
C ASP A 151 17.08 21.02 37.24
N GLN A 152 16.92 19.90 36.53
CA GLN A 152 17.92 19.45 35.55
C GLN A 152 18.12 20.47 34.42
N LEU A 153 17.02 21.02 33.89
CA LEU A 153 17.08 22.04 32.85
C LEU A 153 17.72 23.34 33.35
N ARG A 154 17.40 23.76 34.59
CA ARG A 154 17.99 24.92 35.27
C ARG A 154 19.51 24.82 35.36
N GLN A 155 20.02 23.66 35.80
CA GLN A 155 21.45 23.41 35.91
C GLN A 155 22.14 23.46 34.54
N LYS A 156 21.49 22.93 33.49
CA LYS A 156 22.01 22.96 32.11
C LYS A 156 22.06 24.38 31.52
N LEU A 157 21.07 25.22 31.80
CA LEU A 157 20.95 26.56 31.20
C LEU A 157 21.61 27.68 32.01
N SER A 158 22.01 27.43 33.25
CA SER A 158 22.52 28.46 34.16
C SER A 158 23.68 29.26 33.57
N THR A 159 24.64 28.63 32.90
CA THR A 159 25.79 29.33 32.29
C THR A 159 25.35 30.23 31.14
N GLN A 160 24.53 29.71 30.24
CA GLN A 160 24.01 30.44 29.09
C GLN A 160 23.16 31.65 29.49
N ILE A 161 22.34 31.52 30.52
CA ILE A 161 21.51 32.62 31.04
C ILE A 161 22.41 33.66 31.73
N SER A 162 23.35 33.24 32.57
CA SER A 162 24.28 34.14 33.27
C SER A 162 25.08 35.01 32.29
N ASP A 163 25.61 34.41 31.22
CA ASP A 163 26.37 35.16 30.22
C ASP A 163 25.51 36.21 29.48
N ARG A 164 24.24 35.89 29.20
CA ARG A 164 23.32 36.84 28.54
C ARG A 164 22.77 37.92 29.47
N LEU A 165 22.64 37.63 30.76
CA LEU A 165 22.28 38.66 31.76
C LEU A 165 23.40 39.65 32.00
N ARG A 166 24.67 39.26 31.76
CA ARG A 166 25.83 40.16 31.85
C ARG A 166 25.82 41.27 30.80
N ASP A 167 25.13 41.06 29.69
CA ASP A 167 24.98 42.05 28.61
C ASP A 167 24.04 43.22 29.01
N ILE A 168 23.30 43.09 30.12
CA ILE A 168 22.36 44.11 30.59
C ILE A 168 23.05 45.01 31.62
N ASP A 169 23.17 46.30 31.28
CA ASP A 169 23.73 47.31 32.17
C ASP A 169 22.86 47.50 33.41
N GLY A 170 23.47 47.52 34.60
CA GLY A 170 22.80 47.88 35.87
C GLY A 170 22.25 46.71 36.69
N ILE A 171 22.39 45.46 36.23
CA ILE A 171 22.06 44.25 37.01
C ILE A 171 23.21 43.93 37.99
N SER A 172 22.86 43.50 39.22
CA SER A 172 23.86 43.12 40.23
C SER A 172 24.64 41.85 39.84
N VAL A 173 25.88 41.73 40.32
CA VAL A 173 26.73 40.54 40.10
C VAL A 173 26.10 39.29 40.73
N GLU A 174 25.40 39.45 41.85
CA GLU A 174 24.73 38.34 42.55
C GLU A 174 23.52 37.83 41.77
N TRP A 175 22.75 38.72 41.11
CA TRP A 175 21.67 38.32 40.21
C TRP A 175 22.24 37.56 39.01
N ILE A 176 23.31 38.06 38.38
CA ILE A 176 23.95 37.42 37.23
C ILE A 176 24.45 36.01 37.60
N ASN A 177 25.08 35.86 38.76
CA ASN A 177 25.59 34.57 39.22
C ASN A 177 24.47 33.56 39.54
N ASN A 178 23.38 34.02 40.17
CA ASN A 178 22.25 33.17 40.53
C ASN A 178 21.20 33.00 39.40
N CYS A 179 21.30 33.81 38.35
CA CYS A 179 20.34 33.94 37.23
C CYS A 179 18.91 34.34 37.63
N ARG A 180 18.66 34.70 38.89
CA ARG A 180 17.35 35.08 39.46
C ARG A 180 17.52 36.13 40.56
N THR A 181 16.47 36.87 40.90
CA THR A 181 16.49 37.91 41.95
C THR A 181 16.43 37.36 43.38
N CYS A 182 15.80 36.19 43.55
CA CYS A 182 15.77 35.44 44.80
C CYS A 182 15.39 33.99 44.51
N THR A 183 15.55 33.10 45.49
CA THR A 183 14.88 31.79 45.43
C THR A 183 13.38 31.98 45.67
N PRO A 184 12.51 31.69 44.69
CA PRO A 184 11.09 32.00 44.81
C PRO A 184 10.42 31.13 45.87
N ARG A 185 9.44 31.69 46.59
CA ARG A 185 8.55 30.92 47.48
C ARG A 185 7.44 30.26 46.67
N LEU A 186 7.25 28.96 46.87
CA LEU A 186 6.16 28.21 46.27
C LEU A 186 4.98 28.09 47.25
N LEU A 187 3.86 28.71 46.92
CA LEU A 187 2.61 28.64 47.67
C LEU A 187 1.61 27.74 46.93
N PHE A 188 0.75 27.03 47.64
CA PHE A 188 -0.26 26.15 47.05
C PHE A 188 -1.66 26.71 47.25
N TYR A 189 -2.41 26.79 46.16
CA TYR A 189 -3.81 27.21 46.16
C TYR A 189 -4.69 26.07 45.67
N PHE A 190 -5.62 25.63 46.51
CA PHE A 190 -6.60 24.60 46.15
C PHE A 190 -7.97 25.23 45.95
N GLU A 191 -8.56 25.08 44.76
CA GLU A 191 -9.84 25.72 44.42
C GLU A 191 -11.04 25.10 45.15
N ARG A 192 -10.90 23.86 45.65
CA ARG A 192 -11.98 23.11 46.31
C ARG A 192 -11.54 22.61 47.67
N CYS A 193 -12.41 22.79 48.66
CA CYS A 193 -12.32 22.15 49.95
C CYS A 193 -13.15 20.84 49.97
N PRO A 194 -12.69 19.76 50.63
CA PRO A 194 -13.50 18.55 50.80
C PRO A 194 -14.81 18.84 51.57
N LYS A 195 -15.90 18.17 51.20
CA LYS A 195 -17.19 18.32 51.89
C LYS A 195 -17.11 17.70 53.31
N GLY A 196 -17.70 18.37 54.31
CA GLY A 196 -17.79 17.87 55.68
C GLY A 196 -16.61 18.21 56.60
N VAL A 197 -15.77 19.19 56.24
CA VAL A 197 -14.63 19.63 57.05
C VAL A 197 -15.07 20.76 57.99
N GLU A 198 -15.04 20.52 59.31
CA GLU A 198 -15.37 21.54 60.31
C GLU A 198 -14.24 22.54 60.58
N ASN A 199 -12.97 22.10 60.46
CA ASN A 199 -11.79 22.94 60.73
C ASN A 199 -10.81 22.93 59.54
N ILE A 200 -10.94 23.96 58.69
CA ILE A 200 -10.16 24.08 57.44
C ILE A 200 -8.69 24.43 57.72
N LYS A 201 -8.40 25.22 58.77
CA LYS A 201 -7.02 25.53 59.16
C LYS A 201 -6.23 24.28 59.54
N LYS A 202 -6.86 23.36 60.28
CA LYS A 202 -6.23 22.08 60.62
C LYS A 202 -5.91 21.27 59.35
N LEU A 203 -6.84 21.25 58.39
CA LEU A 203 -6.64 20.55 57.13
C LEU A 203 -5.49 21.17 56.30
N GLU A 204 -5.36 22.48 56.28
CA GLU A 204 -4.24 23.14 55.59
C GLU A 204 -2.90 22.79 56.23
N HIS A 205 -2.78 22.86 57.55
CA HIS A 205 -1.57 22.42 58.26
C HIS A 205 -1.25 20.94 57.96
N ASP A 206 -2.27 20.06 57.95
CA ASP A 206 -2.08 18.65 57.61
C ASP A 206 -1.55 18.47 56.17
N ILE A 207 -1.97 19.34 55.23
CA ILE A 207 -1.48 19.31 53.85
C ILE A 207 -0.10 19.95 53.72
N GLU A 208 0.18 21.03 54.43
CA GLU A 208 1.50 21.66 54.51
C GLU A 208 2.54 20.63 54.95
N ASP A 209 2.26 19.93 56.06
CA ASP A 209 3.11 18.85 56.56
C ASP A 209 3.31 17.77 55.50
N ARG A 210 2.23 17.30 54.85
CA ARG A 210 2.33 16.26 53.80
C ARG A 210 3.19 16.72 52.62
N ILE A 211 2.97 17.92 52.10
CA ILE A 211 3.72 18.48 50.98
C ILE A 211 5.20 18.62 51.35
N TYR A 212 5.49 19.18 52.53
CA TYR A 212 6.84 19.33 53.03
C TYR A 212 7.55 17.98 53.14
N HIS A 213 6.91 16.97 53.75
CA HIS A 213 7.48 15.63 53.89
C HIS A 213 7.73 14.97 52.53
N ILE A 214 6.80 15.09 51.57
CA ILE A 214 6.96 14.55 50.21
C ILE A 214 8.16 15.20 49.52
N LEU A 215 8.23 16.53 49.49
CA LEU A 215 9.28 17.26 48.78
C LEU A 215 10.67 17.05 49.42
N ARG A 216 10.74 16.98 50.75
CA ARG A 216 11.98 16.68 51.48
C ARG A 216 12.44 15.24 51.26
N LYS A 217 11.53 14.26 51.32
CA LYS A 217 11.85 12.84 51.08
C LYS A 217 12.37 12.60 49.66
N ILE A 218 11.82 13.33 48.69
CA ILE A 218 12.20 13.24 47.27
C ILE A 218 13.45 14.09 46.94
N ARG A 219 13.96 14.87 47.90
CA ARG A 219 15.13 15.76 47.78
C ARG A 219 14.95 16.88 46.74
N ILE A 220 13.73 17.40 46.59
CA ILE A 220 13.47 18.60 45.78
C ILE A 220 13.88 19.86 46.55
N ILE A 221 13.66 19.85 47.87
CA ILE A 221 14.05 20.92 48.78
C ILE A 221 15.27 20.46 49.58
N SER A 222 16.32 21.28 49.57
CA SER A 222 17.55 21.09 50.35
C SER A 222 17.62 22.06 51.52
N SER A 223 18.51 21.79 52.49
CA SER A 223 18.75 22.68 53.63
C SER A 223 19.40 24.03 53.25
N THR A 224 19.90 24.16 52.02
CA THR A 224 20.49 25.38 51.45
C THR A 224 19.61 25.90 50.31
N ASN A 225 19.12 27.15 50.42
CA ASN A 225 18.16 27.70 49.47
C ASN A 225 18.77 28.24 48.16
N THR A 226 20.04 28.62 48.15
CA THR A 226 20.71 29.25 46.98
C THR A 226 20.79 28.33 45.77
N SER A 227 21.03 27.04 46.00
CA SER A 227 21.07 26.01 44.95
C SER A 227 19.74 25.30 44.71
N SER A 228 18.68 25.60 45.49
CA SER A 228 17.38 24.94 45.35
C SER A 228 16.51 25.56 44.24
N LEU A 229 15.54 24.81 43.71
CA LEU A 229 14.62 25.30 42.68
C LEU A 229 13.68 26.38 43.24
N PHE A 230 13.07 26.13 44.39
CA PHE A 230 12.17 27.03 45.12
C PHE A 230 12.27 26.78 46.64
N ALA A 231 11.81 27.73 47.44
CA ALA A 231 11.77 27.65 48.90
C ALA A 231 10.33 27.43 49.40
N ILE A 232 10.19 26.81 50.58
CA ILE A 232 8.94 26.72 51.33
C ILE A 232 9.15 27.46 52.65
N PRO A 233 8.26 28.40 53.03
CA PRO A 233 8.41 29.14 54.27
C PRO A 233 8.21 28.21 55.48
N PRO A 234 9.09 28.25 56.50
CA PRO A 234 9.03 27.32 57.63
C PRO A 234 8.01 27.70 58.72
N ASN A 235 7.75 29.00 58.90
CA ASN A 235 6.94 29.54 60.00
C ASN A 235 5.69 30.31 59.52
N GLU A 236 5.40 30.27 58.22
CA GLU A 236 4.25 30.95 57.62
C GLU A 236 3.38 29.95 56.88
N GLU A 237 2.08 30.20 56.87
CA GLU A 237 1.11 29.43 56.09
C GLU A 237 1.51 29.50 54.60
N PHE A 238 1.58 28.36 53.92
CA PHE A 238 1.89 28.27 52.49
C PHE A 238 0.86 27.49 51.66
N VAL A 239 -0.16 26.93 52.32
CA VAL A 239 -1.30 26.31 51.66
C VAL A 239 -2.57 27.11 51.95
N TYR A 240 -3.33 27.41 50.90
CA TYR A 240 -4.64 28.04 51.02
C TYR A 240 -5.71 27.19 50.33
N MET A 241 -6.79 26.88 51.05
CA MET A 241 -7.99 26.25 50.49
C MET A 241 -9.11 27.26 50.29
N SER A 242 -9.60 27.34 49.05
CA SER A 242 -10.77 28.14 48.74
C SER A 242 -12.05 27.50 49.30
N GLN A 243 -12.81 28.30 50.04
CA GLN A 243 -14.18 27.98 50.47
C GLN A 243 -15.23 28.43 49.45
N GLU A 244 -14.81 29.21 48.44
CA GLU A 244 -15.70 29.70 47.40
C GLU A 244 -16.16 28.52 46.53
N GLU A 245 -17.39 28.05 46.76
CA GLU A 245 -18.03 27.06 45.88
C GLU A 245 -17.98 27.55 44.42
N GLN A 246 -17.90 26.62 43.46
CA GLN A 246 -18.09 26.96 42.05
C GLN A 246 -19.53 27.44 41.90
N VAL A 247 -19.71 28.76 41.96
CA VAL A 247 -21.04 29.32 41.78
C VAL A 247 -21.36 29.28 40.30
N ASP A 248 -22.33 28.45 39.95
CA ASP A 248 -22.95 28.49 38.64
C ASP A 248 -23.37 29.93 38.34
N ARG A 249 -22.82 30.53 37.28
CA ARG A 249 -23.14 31.92 36.87
C ARG A 249 -24.65 32.06 36.64
N LEU A 250 -25.30 31.01 36.11
CA LEU A 250 -26.74 30.95 35.95
C LEU A 250 -27.43 30.84 37.31
N GLY A 251 -26.97 29.94 38.18
CA GLY A 251 -27.44 29.82 39.56
C GLY A 251 -27.35 31.13 40.37
N LEU A 252 -26.27 31.91 40.21
CA LEU A 252 -26.12 33.26 40.80
C LEU A 252 -27.08 34.26 40.19
N ALA A 253 -27.23 34.26 38.87
CA ALA A 253 -28.16 35.14 38.18
C ALA A 253 -29.60 34.85 38.60
N VAL A 254 -29.98 33.57 38.66
CA VAL A 254 -31.27 33.09 39.15
C VAL A 254 -31.46 33.43 40.62
N ARG A 255 -30.44 33.24 41.48
CA ARG A 255 -30.48 33.65 42.89
C ARG A 255 -30.71 35.15 43.02
N SER A 256 -29.95 35.95 42.28
CA SER A 256 -30.03 37.42 42.32
C SER A 256 -31.37 37.91 41.79
N LEU A 257 -31.93 37.23 40.79
CA LEU A 257 -33.28 37.47 40.28
C LEU A 257 -34.33 37.12 41.35
N ILE A 258 -34.24 35.94 41.98
CA ILE A 258 -35.15 35.51 43.05
C ILE A 258 -35.13 36.52 44.22
N LEU A 259 -33.93 36.92 44.67
CA LEU A 259 -33.77 37.91 45.73
C LEU A 259 -34.25 39.30 45.32
N GLY A 260 -33.98 39.73 44.07
CA GLY A 260 -34.42 41.01 43.54
C GLY A 260 -35.93 41.10 43.29
N CYS A 261 -36.60 39.95 43.09
CA CYS A 261 -38.04 39.86 42.93
C CYS A 261 -38.81 39.70 44.26
N GLN A 262 -38.13 39.63 45.42
CA GLN A 262 -38.81 39.60 46.72
C GLN A 262 -39.29 41.01 47.10
N PRO A 263 -40.61 41.29 47.16
CA PRO A 263 -41.11 42.53 47.72
C PRO A 263 -40.84 42.50 49.23
N GLY A 264 -40.33 43.60 49.75
CA GLY A 264 -39.93 43.72 51.15
C GLY A 264 -40.95 43.11 52.13
N THR A 265 -40.45 42.28 53.04
CA THR A 265 -41.02 41.94 54.36
C THR A 265 -42.14 40.89 54.53
N ALA A 266 -42.45 39.98 53.59
CA ALA A 266 -43.55 39.01 53.86
C ALA A 266 -43.30 37.50 53.66
N LEU A 267 -42.20 37.03 53.06
CA LEU A 267 -41.89 35.59 53.02
C LEU A 267 -40.38 35.35 53.01
N HIS A 268 -39.82 35.05 54.17
CA HIS A 268 -38.51 34.39 54.25
C HIS A 268 -38.69 32.94 53.79
N VAL A 269 -38.42 32.68 52.51
CA VAL A 269 -38.17 31.32 52.04
C VAL A 269 -36.80 30.92 52.58
N GLU A 270 -36.75 30.04 53.59
CA GLU A 270 -35.50 29.38 53.95
C GLU A 270 -35.09 28.48 52.77
N VAL A 271 -34.10 28.96 52.02
CA VAL A 271 -33.53 28.20 50.91
C VAL A 271 -32.75 27.02 51.49
N PRO A 272 -32.97 25.76 51.06
CA PRO A 272 -32.40 24.56 51.70
C PRO A 272 -30.87 24.41 51.61
N TYR A 273 -30.16 25.41 51.07
CA TYR A 273 -28.73 25.34 50.74
C TYR A 273 -27.92 26.50 51.33
N CYS A 274 -28.47 27.29 52.25
CA CYS A 274 -27.82 28.51 52.70
C CYS A 274 -27.33 28.44 54.14
N SER A 275 -26.09 28.01 54.31
CA SER A 275 -25.25 28.46 55.41
C SER A 275 -23.80 28.53 54.94
N GLN A 276 -23.32 29.73 54.61
CA GLN A 276 -21.92 30.05 54.90
C GLN A 276 -21.82 31.45 55.50
N PRO A 277 -21.31 31.58 56.74
CA PRO A 277 -20.90 32.84 57.30
C PRO A 277 -19.65 33.34 56.56
N ASP A 278 -19.57 34.65 56.35
CA ASP A 278 -18.37 35.32 55.84
C ASP A 278 -17.25 35.17 56.90
N THR A 279 -16.30 34.25 56.69
CA THR A 279 -15.29 33.88 57.69
C THR A 279 -14.13 34.88 57.77
N GLY A 280 -14.18 36.02 57.06
CA GLY A 280 -13.11 37.02 57.04
C GLY A 280 -11.80 36.53 56.43
N ARG A 281 -11.79 35.31 55.87
CA ARG A 281 -10.62 34.67 55.28
C ARG A 281 -10.57 34.97 53.79
N SER A 282 -9.59 35.74 53.36
CA SER A 282 -9.39 36.06 51.94
C SER A 282 -8.03 35.57 51.42
N PHE A 283 -8.00 35.10 50.17
CA PHE A 283 -6.73 34.79 49.53
C PHE A 283 -5.82 36.02 49.40
N LYS A 284 -6.42 37.22 49.26
CA LYS A 284 -5.69 38.49 49.22
C LYS A 284 -4.94 38.75 50.53
N SER A 285 -5.56 38.52 51.69
CA SER A 285 -4.89 38.68 52.99
C SER A 285 -3.78 37.65 53.21
N PHE A 286 -3.99 36.40 52.76
CA PHE A 286 -2.95 35.37 52.78
C PHE A 286 -1.72 35.78 51.94
N LEU A 287 -1.94 36.19 50.69
CA LEU A 287 -0.85 36.57 49.79
C LEU A 287 -0.12 37.85 50.24
N GLN A 288 -0.84 38.81 50.83
CA GLN A 288 -0.28 40.08 51.31
C GLN A 288 0.80 39.90 52.38
N VAL A 289 0.70 38.87 53.23
CA VAL A 289 1.73 38.58 54.25
C VAL A 289 3.09 38.35 53.59
N HIS A 290 3.14 37.50 52.56
CA HIS A 290 4.38 37.19 51.85
C HIS A 290 4.87 38.36 50.98
N ILE A 291 3.96 39.13 50.36
CA ILE A 291 4.32 40.33 49.59
C ILE A 291 4.98 41.36 50.52
N GLN A 292 4.40 41.62 51.69
CA GLN A 292 4.93 42.59 52.64
C GLN A 292 6.30 42.17 53.17
N GLN A 293 6.53 40.88 53.36
CA GLN A 293 7.84 40.36 53.74
C GLN A 293 8.88 40.49 52.63
N ALA A 294 8.51 40.20 51.38
CA ALA A 294 9.36 40.42 50.22
C ALA A 294 9.80 41.89 50.12
N ARG A 295 8.91 42.85 50.42
CA ARG A 295 9.25 44.28 50.39
C ARG A 295 10.13 44.75 51.54
N SER A 296 10.00 44.15 52.72
CA SER A 296 10.61 44.65 53.94
C SER A 296 11.92 43.96 54.29
N LYS A 297 11.91 42.64 54.43
CA LYS A 297 13.03 41.84 54.97
C LYS A 297 13.67 40.92 53.94
N GLY A 298 12.98 40.62 52.85
CA GLY A 298 13.35 39.53 51.94
C GLY A 298 13.02 38.15 52.52
N PHE A 299 13.36 37.09 51.80
CA PHE A 299 13.07 35.72 52.21
C PHE A 299 14.32 35.05 52.78
N ASP A 300 14.25 34.62 54.04
CA ASP A 300 15.29 33.80 54.69
C ASP A 300 14.68 32.49 55.22
N ASP A 301 14.40 31.58 54.29
CA ASP A 301 13.73 30.31 54.58
C ASP A 301 14.73 29.16 54.83
N ASN A 302 15.98 29.45 55.20
CA ASN A 302 16.98 28.41 55.37
C ASN A 302 16.68 27.60 56.65
N VAL A 303 16.33 26.33 56.49
CA VAL A 303 16.06 25.41 57.63
C VAL A 303 17.32 24.60 57.93
N THR A 304 18.25 25.14 58.71
CA THR A 304 19.41 24.40 59.23
C THR A 304 19.20 23.99 60.69
N SER A 305 19.37 22.70 60.97
CA SER A 305 19.24 22.14 62.34
C SER A 305 20.51 22.34 63.20
N SER A 306 21.54 23.01 62.68
CA SER A 306 22.83 23.16 63.37
C SER A 306 22.93 24.52 64.06
N ARG A 307 23.05 24.51 65.39
CA ARG A 307 23.26 25.70 66.23
C ARG A 307 24.63 26.38 66.03
N HIS A 308 25.48 25.88 65.13
CA HIS A 308 26.87 26.33 64.96
C HIS A 308 27.26 26.85 63.56
N SER A 309 26.33 26.93 62.60
CA SER A 309 26.62 27.62 61.32
C SER A 309 26.18 29.08 61.40
N GLN A 310 27.10 30.04 61.25
CA GLN A 310 26.76 31.45 61.01
C GLN A 310 25.81 31.52 59.79
N GLN A 311 24.58 31.99 60.00
CA GLN A 311 23.59 32.17 58.96
C GLN A 311 24.06 33.28 58.02
N LEU A 312 24.55 32.92 56.84
CA LEU A 312 24.63 33.87 55.73
C LEU A 312 23.18 34.11 55.24
N PRO A 313 22.69 35.36 55.20
CA PRO A 313 21.35 35.65 54.75
C PRO A 313 21.16 35.19 53.31
N ALA A 314 19.98 34.62 53.00
CA ALA A 314 19.66 34.23 51.64
C ALA A 314 19.66 35.46 50.70
N TYR A 315 20.24 35.29 49.52
CA TYR A 315 20.29 36.35 48.51
C TYR A 315 18.88 36.77 48.07
N PHE A 316 18.62 38.08 48.12
CA PHE A 316 17.33 38.67 47.78
C PHE A 316 17.51 40.08 47.22
N GLU A 317 16.95 40.33 46.05
CA GLU A 317 17.01 41.62 45.37
C GLU A 317 15.63 42.04 44.86
N LEU A 318 15.27 43.32 45.05
CA LEU A 318 14.07 43.90 44.45
C LEU A 318 14.43 44.58 43.13
N PRO A 319 14.02 44.02 41.98
CA PRO A 319 14.37 44.57 40.68
C PRO A 319 13.53 45.82 40.39
N THR A 320 14.09 46.73 39.59
CA THR A 320 13.30 47.78 38.95
C THR A 320 12.49 47.21 37.80
N LEU A 321 11.35 47.82 37.48
CA LEU A 321 10.48 47.40 36.37
C LEU A 321 11.23 47.19 35.03
N ARG A 322 12.17 48.09 34.69
CA ARG A 322 12.96 48.01 33.45
C ARG A 322 13.90 46.80 33.42
N HIS A 323 14.82 46.70 34.37
CA HIS A 323 15.77 45.57 34.45
C HIS A 323 15.04 44.23 34.55
N TRP A 324 13.92 44.17 35.27
CA TRP A 324 13.10 42.95 35.33
C TRP A 324 12.55 42.56 33.95
N ALA A 325 12.03 43.52 33.18
CA ALA A 325 11.49 43.26 31.86
C ALA A 325 12.56 42.81 30.85
N GLU A 326 13.73 43.45 30.84
CA GLU A 326 14.86 43.08 30.00
C GLU A 326 15.37 41.66 30.36
N ALA A 327 15.54 41.36 31.65
CA ALA A 327 15.93 40.04 32.12
C ALA A 327 14.88 38.96 31.81
N CYS A 328 13.58 39.27 31.96
CA CYS A 328 12.49 38.36 31.68
C CYS A 328 12.45 37.95 30.21
N GLU A 329 12.64 38.90 29.28
CA GLU A 329 12.70 38.61 27.84
C GLU A 329 13.90 37.72 27.48
N VAL A 330 15.08 37.99 28.05
CA VAL A 330 16.28 37.15 27.86
C VAL A 330 16.04 35.72 28.34
N VAL A 331 15.54 35.55 29.57
CA VAL A 331 15.26 34.23 30.15
C VAL A 331 14.20 33.49 29.32
N TYR A 332 13.11 34.15 28.97
CA TYR A 332 12.03 33.54 28.18
C TYR A 332 12.56 33.01 26.84
N ASN A 333 13.34 33.83 26.12
CA ASN A 333 13.87 33.48 24.82
C ASN A 333 14.88 32.31 24.84
N ILE A 334 15.63 32.14 25.93
CA ILE A 334 16.59 31.02 26.08
C ILE A 334 15.86 29.72 26.44
N VAL A 335 14.92 29.80 27.39
CA VAL A 335 14.23 28.63 27.93
C VAL A 335 13.21 28.07 26.92
N MET A 336 12.46 28.92 26.23
CA MET A 336 11.45 28.47 25.25
C MET A 336 12.04 27.92 23.96
N LYS A 337 13.33 28.14 23.69
CA LYS A 337 14.04 27.57 22.52
C LYS A 337 14.54 26.14 22.75
N GLN A 338 14.39 25.59 23.95
CA GLN A 338 14.88 24.26 24.25
C GLN A 338 13.98 23.18 23.62
N GLU A 339 14.60 22.06 23.22
CA GLU A 339 13.90 20.89 22.73
C GLU A 339 13.05 20.21 23.83
N THR A 340 12.15 19.33 23.39
CA THR A 340 11.26 18.53 24.23
C THR A 340 12.04 17.75 25.31
N LEU A 341 11.55 17.80 26.55
CA LEU A 341 12.22 17.19 27.70
C LEU A 341 11.99 15.67 27.72
N ALA A 342 12.98 14.91 27.27
CA ALA A 342 12.92 13.44 27.25
C ALA A 342 12.69 12.77 28.63
N SER A 343 12.92 13.48 29.73
CA SER A 343 12.63 12.99 31.09
C SER A 343 11.13 12.93 31.42
N LEU A 344 10.29 13.71 30.72
CA LEU A 344 8.84 13.74 30.89
C LEU A 344 8.10 12.76 29.96
N GLY A 345 8.76 12.29 28.90
CA GLY A 345 8.25 11.34 27.92
C GLY A 345 8.43 9.88 28.34
N THR A 346 7.86 9.47 29.47
CA THR A 346 7.99 8.09 29.96
C THR A 346 7.36 7.07 28.99
N ASP A 347 6.21 7.42 28.41
CA ASP A 347 5.42 6.52 27.56
C ASP A 347 6.07 6.32 26.18
N THR A 348 6.59 7.40 25.59
CA THR A 348 7.34 7.34 24.32
C THR A 348 8.63 6.54 24.47
N ARG A 349 9.39 6.76 25.55
CA ARG A 349 10.61 5.99 25.84
C ARG A 349 10.32 4.51 26.12
N PHE A 350 9.25 4.22 26.85
CA PHE A 350 8.83 2.84 27.07
C PHE A 350 8.47 2.16 25.75
N SER A 351 7.68 2.83 24.89
CA SER A 351 7.33 2.35 23.56
C SER A 351 8.56 2.06 22.71
N GLU A 352 9.50 3.00 22.66
CA GLU A 352 10.76 2.88 21.91
C GLU A 352 11.53 1.63 22.35
N GLN A 353 11.80 1.51 23.65
CA GLN A 353 12.57 0.38 24.20
C GLN A 353 11.89 -0.97 23.96
N ARG A 354 10.56 -1.02 24.04
CA ARG A 354 9.80 -2.26 23.75
C ARG A 354 9.87 -2.60 22.27
N CYS A 355 9.67 -1.63 21.38
CA CYS A 355 9.75 -1.84 19.94
C CYS A 355 11.16 -2.28 19.51
N LEU A 356 12.21 -1.61 19.99
CA LEU A 356 13.61 -1.97 19.73
C LEU A 356 13.96 -3.39 20.17
N LYS A 357 13.38 -3.86 21.28
CA LYS A 357 13.60 -5.23 21.76
C LYS A 357 12.87 -6.28 20.93
N VAL A 358 11.65 -5.98 20.47
CA VAL A 358 10.79 -6.94 19.75
C VAL A 358 11.13 -7.00 18.27
N LEU A 359 11.55 -5.89 17.65
CA LEU A 359 11.89 -5.80 16.23
C LEU A 359 12.85 -6.91 15.75
N PRO A 360 14.03 -7.13 16.38
CA PRO A 360 14.94 -8.19 15.94
C PRO A 360 14.34 -9.60 16.11
N LEU A 361 13.44 -9.81 17.08
CA LEU A 361 12.76 -11.08 17.27
C LEU A 361 11.73 -11.33 16.15
N ALA A 362 11.00 -10.30 15.74
CA ALA A 362 10.07 -10.37 14.62
C ALA A 362 10.80 -10.63 13.29
N LEU A 363 11.95 -9.98 13.07
CA LEU A 363 12.82 -10.23 11.92
C LEU A 363 13.39 -11.65 11.91
N ALA A 364 13.86 -12.14 13.05
CA ALA A 364 14.33 -13.52 13.16
C ALA A 364 13.22 -14.52 12.82
N ARG A 365 11.98 -14.25 13.27
CA ARG A 365 10.81 -15.08 12.98
C ARG A 365 10.41 -15.06 11.50
N TYR A 366 10.57 -13.91 10.83
CA TYR A 366 10.40 -13.82 9.38
C TYR A 366 11.44 -14.69 8.65
N GLN A 367 12.71 -14.62 9.07
CA GLN A 367 13.85 -15.29 8.42
C GLN A 367 13.89 -16.80 8.67
N GLU A 368 13.15 -17.30 9.65
CA GLU A 368 13.19 -18.69 10.08
C GLU A 368 12.59 -19.67 9.04
N GLY A 369 13.46 -20.58 8.55
CA GLY A 369 13.05 -21.66 7.64
C GLY A 369 12.70 -21.18 6.22
N LEU A 370 13.24 -20.04 5.77
CA LEU A 370 13.05 -19.56 4.41
C LEU A 370 13.96 -20.30 3.40
N PRO A 371 13.44 -20.67 2.22
CA PRO A 371 14.27 -21.13 1.10
C PRO A 371 15.26 -20.07 0.60
N SER A 372 16.24 -20.48 -0.21
CA SER A 372 17.19 -19.55 -0.83
C SER A 372 16.50 -18.53 -1.74
N HIS A 373 15.51 -18.97 -2.52
CA HIS A 373 14.67 -18.14 -3.36
C HIS A 373 13.20 -18.52 -3.16
N TYR A 374 12.31 -17.54 -3.08
CA TYR A 374 10.88 -17.78 -2.85
C TYR A 374 10.00 -16.71 -3.52
N THR A 375 8.73 -17.07 -3.70
CA THR A 375 7.70 -16.24 -4.34
C THR A 375 7.21 -15.13 -3.43
N ARG A 376 6.57 -14.12 -4.02
CA ARG A 376 5.87 -13.03 -3.36
C ARG A 376 4.81 -13.54 -2.39
N THR A 377 4.06 -14.57 -2.75
CA THR A 377 3.06 -15.16 -1.87
C THR A 377 3.66 -15.69 -0.57
N VAL A 378 4.85 -16.31 -0.64
CA VAL A 378 5.57 -16.78 0.56
C VAL A 378 6.07 -15.59 1.38
N HIS A 379 6.61 -14.55 0.72
CA HIS A 379 7.01 -13.30 1.36
C HIS A 379 5.86 -12.67 2.15
N GLU A 380 4.72 -12.43 1.49
CA GLU A 380 3.54 -11.79 2.08
C GLU A 380 2.97 -12.58 3.26
N THR A 381 2.91 -13.91 3.12
CA THR A 381 2.48 -14.80 4.21
C THR A 381 3.41 -14.68 5.42
N ARG A 382 4.73 -14.71 5.20
CA ARG A 382 5.73 -14.61 6.27
C ARG A 382 5.76 -13.22 6.91
N LEU A 383 5.63 -12.18 6.11
CA LEU A 383 5.53 -10.80 6.58
C LEU A 383 4.30 -10.62 7.47
N SER A 384 3.14 -11.16 7.08
CA SER A 384 1.92 -11.07 7.88
C SER A 384 2.09 -11.71 9.27
N LEU A 385 2.78 -12.86 9.35
CA LEU A 385 3.10 -13.54 10.61
C LEU A 385 4.06 -12.72 11.48
N ALA A 386 5.07 -12.09 10.86
CA ALA A 386 6.02 -11.24 11.57
C ALA A 386 5.35 -9.99 12.14
N ILE A 387 4.46 -9.35 11.35
CA ILE A 387 3.67 -8.19 11.80
C ILE A 387 2.72 -8.60 12.93
N ALA A 388 2.04 -9.76 12.82
CA ALA A 388 1.16 -10.24 13.88
C ALA A 388 1.93 -10.51 15.18
N PHE A 389 3.12 -11.10 15.11
CA PHE A 389 3.99 -11.30 16.26
C PHE A 389 4.47 -9.97 16.86
N PHE A 390 4.88 -9.03 16.01
CA PHE A 390 5.27 -7.69 16.44
C PHE A 390 4.10 -6.98 17.13
N GLY A 391 2.92 -7.03 16.54
CA GLY A 391 1.66 -6.53 17.09
C GLY A 391 1.17 -7.26 18.35
N ALA A 392 1.71 -8.43 18.69
CA ALA A 392 1.40 -9.09 19.96
C ALA A 392 2.29 -8.58 21.12
N GLN A 393 3.54 -8.21 20.84
CA GLN A 393 4.52 -7.89 21.88
C GLN A 393 4.90 -6.40 21.98
N ALA A 394 4.90 -5.68 20.85
CA ALA A 394 5.18 -4.25 20.80
C ALA A 394 3.92 -3.43 21.13
N ARG A 395 4.10 -2.34 21.88
CA ARG A 395 3.02 -1.45 22.36
C ARG A 395 3.53 -0.02 22.47
N GLY A 396 2.63 0.93 22.30
CA GLY A 396 2.86 2.35 22.57
C GLY A 396 2.85 3.24 21.30
N PRO A 397 3.06 4.56 21.48
CA PRO A 397 2.93 5.56 20.41
C PRO A 397 3.83 5.31 19.19
N LEU A 398 5.00 4.72 19.37
CA LEU A 398 5.97 4.49 18.28
C LEU A 398 5.75 3.17 17.53
N PHE A 399 4.70 2.42 17.86
CA PHE A 399 4.41 1.12 17.27
C PHE A 399 4.35 1.17 15.73
N HIS A 400 3.63 2.15 15.17
CA HIS A 400 3.42 2.25 13.72
C HIS A 400 4.72 2.53 12.97
N GLN A 401 5.59 3.39 13.51
CA GLN A 401 6.90 3.69 12.92
C GLN A 401 7.77 2.44 12.84
N TYR A 402 7.90 1.69 13.94
CA TYR A 402 8.70 0.46 13.96
C TYR A 402 8.05 -0.69 13.20
N SER A 403 6.72 -0.73 13.12
CA SER A 403 6.02 -1.68 12.25
C SER A 403 6.33 -1.40 10.77
N ALA A 404 6.34 -0.14 10.35
CA ALA A 404 6.74 0.23 8.98
C ALA A 404 8.22 -0.12 8.72
N GLN A 405 9.10 0.09 9.69
CA GLN A 405 10.49 -0.34 9.62
C GLN A 405 10.61 -1.86 9.45
N LEU A 406 9.84 -2.66 10.22
CA LEU A 406 9.81 -4.12 10.07
C LEU A 406 9.40 -4.54 8.65
N VAL A 407 8.40 -3.87 8.05
CA VAL A 407 7.99 -4.13 6.66
C VAL A 407 9.13 -3.82 5.70
N ALA A 408 9.77 -2.66 5.84
CA ALA A 408 10.88 -2.24 4.99
C ALA A 408 12.07 -3.21 5.08
N ASP A 409 12.43 -3.64 6.28
CA ASP A 409 13.54 -4.57 6.52
C ASP A 409 13.25 -5.97 5.92
N CYS A 410 12.02 -6.47 6.07
CA CYS A 410 11.59 -7.73 5.45
C CYS A 410 11.56 -7.64 3.92
N GLN A 411 11.10 -6.52 3.36
CA GLN A 411 11.07 -6.27 1.92
C GLN A 411 12.49 -6.21 1.36
N ALA A 412 13.38 -5.45 1.98
CA ALA A 412 14.79 -5.38 1.59
C ALA A 412 15.45 -6.77 1.65
N HIS A 413 15.18 -7.55 2.70
CA HIS A 413 15.69 -8.92 2.79
C HIS A 413 15.20 -9.82 1.64
N TRP A 414 13.97 -9.65 1.16
CA TRP A 414 13.47 -10.40 -0.01
C TRP A 414 14.08 -9.91 -1.33
N GLU A 415 14.26 -8.59 -1.48
CA GLU A 415 14.82 -7.95 -2.67
C GLU A 415 16.33 -8.17 -2.84
N THR A 416 17.04 -8.65 -1.81
CA THR A 416 18.46 -9.05 -1.87
C THR A 416 18.69 -10.36 -2.64
N GLY A 417 18.15 -10.45 -3.86
CA GLY A 417 18.37 -11.57 -4.78
C GLY A 417 17.64 -12.87 -4.39
N ARG A 418 16.71 -12.84 -3.44
CA ARG A 418 15.95 -14.02 -2.99
C ARG A 418 14.61 -14.20 -3.72
N GLN A 419 14.38 -13.42 -4.78
CA GLN A 419 13.14 -13.46 -5.55
C GLN A 419 13.20 -14.59 -6.59
N LEU A 420 12.10 -15.32 -6.76
CA LEU A 420 11.89 -16.22 -7.89
C LEU A 420 11.30 -15.47 -9.09
N CYS A 421 11.58 -15.96 -10.29
CA CYS A 421 10.98 -15.49 -11.52
C CYS A 421 9.54 -16.02 -11.59
N GLU A 422 8.54 -15.17 -11.35
CA GLU A 422 7.13 -15.59 -11.30
C GLU A 422 6.43 -15.57 -12.68
N VAL A 423 7.21 -15.44 -13.76
CA VAL A 423 6.68 -15.43 -15.12
C VAL A 423 6.11 -16.81 -15.46
N ALA A 424 4.86 -16.86 -15.92
CA ALA A 424 4.20 -18.08 -16.35
C ALA A 424 4.59 -18.44 -17.80
N SER A 425 4.74 -19.74 -18.06
CA SER A 425 4.85 -20.29 -19.41
C SER A 425 3.53 -20.14 -20.18
N LEU A 426 3.56 -20.42 -21.48
CA LEU A 426 2.35 -20.40 -22.31
C LEU A 426 1.33 -21.50 -21.93
N THR A 427 1.75 -22.47 -21.11
CA THR A 427 0.85 -23.51 -20.55
C THR A 427 0.43 -23.21 -19.10
N GLY A 428 0.91 -22.10 -18.51
CA GLY A 428 0.51 -21.61 -17.20
C GLY A 428 1.41 -22.02 -16.03
N ASN A 429 2.56 -22.65 -16.27
CA ASN A 429 3.49 -23.02 -15.19
C ASN A 429 4.50 -21.89 -14.91
N PRO A 430 4.72 -21.48 -13.65
CA PRO A 430 5.68 -20.42 -13.34
C PRO A 430 7.13 -20.87 -13.56
N CYS A 431 8.00 -19.91 -13.83
CA CYS A 431 9.43 -20.12 -13.88
C CYS A 431 9.97 -20.52 -12.49
N ASN A 432 10.92 -21.44 -12.47
CA ASN A 432 11.55 -21.95 -11.24
C ASN A 432 12.93 -21.34 -10.99
N LEU A 433 13.38 -20.43 -11.86
CA LEU A 433 14.67 -19.77 -11.76
C LEU A 433 14.60 -18.56 -10.81
N PRO A 434 15.73 -18.14 -10.23
CA PRO A 434 15.84 -16.84 -9.58
C PRO A 434 15.39 -15.72 -10.53
N LYS A 435 14.90 -14.61 -10.00
CA LYS A 435 14.51 -13.46 -10.81
C LYS A 435 15.68 -13.05 -11.72
N HIS A 436 15.42 -13.05 -13.02
CA HIS A 436 16.44 -12.84 -14.05
C HIS A 436 15.98 -11.79 -15.07
N THR A 437 16.93 -11.31 -15.88
CA THR A 437 16.64 -10.39 -16.98
C THR A 437 15.97 -11.11 -18.15
N SER A 438 15.40 -10.34 -19.07
CA SER A 438 14.75 -10.84 -20.28
C SER A 438 15.66 -11.64 -21.22
N ASP A 439 16.98 -11.55 -21.03
CA ASP A 439 17.96 -12.22 -21.89
C ASP A 439 18.16 -13.70 -21.53
N GLN A 440 17.76 -14.10 -20.32
CA GLN A 440 17.85 -15.49 -19.87
C GLN A 440 16.54 -16.24 -20.17
N GLU A 441 16.66 -17.46 -20.67
CA GLU A 441 15.51 -18.30 -20.97
C GLU A 441 14.82 -18.78 -19.69
N HIS A 442 13.50 -18.64 -19.64
CA HIS A 442 12.69 -19.14 -18.55
C HIS A 442 12.60 -20.68 -18.58
N CYS A 443 12.43 -21.29 -17.41
CA CYS A 443 12.27 -22.73 -17.26
C CYS A 443 11.24 -23.02 -16.16
N SER A 444 10.17 -23.77 -16.47
CA SER A 444 9.26 -24.28 -15.43
C SER A 444 9.73 -25.62 -14.85
N GLY A 445 10.67 -26.30 -15.53
CA GLY A 445 11.11 -27.67 -15.20
C GLY A 445 10.12 -28.76 -15.63
N VAL A 446 8.97 -28.39 -16.21
CA VAL A 446 7.98 -29.33 -16.74
C VAL A 446 8.40 -29.81 -18.12
N ARG A 447 8.37 -31.14 -18.33
CA ARG A 447 8.72 -31.78 -19.60
C ARG A 447 7.55 -32.61 -20.11
N TYR A 448 7.23 -32.44 -21.38
CA TYR A 448 6.21 -33.19 -22.12
C TYR A 448 6.86 -34.16 -23.10
N ILE A 449 6.08 -35.07 -23.67
CA ILE A 449 6.51 -35.89 -24.80
C ILE A 449 5.67 -35.47 -25.99
N ALA A 450 6.34 -35.09 -27.07
CA ALA A 450 5.67 -34.72 -28.31
C ALA A 450 6.28 -35.36 -29.55
N ALA A 451 5.48 -35.57 -30.59
CA ALA A 451 5.97 -36.12 -31.85
C ALA A 451 6.36 -35.03 -32.87
N CYS A 452 7.21 -35.36 -33.85
CA CYS A 452 7.66 -34.45 -34.90
C CYS A 452 6.55 -34.10 -35.91
N ASP A 453 6.85 -33.27 -36.91
CA ASP A 453 5.88 -32.86 -37.94
C ASP A 453 5.18 -34.05 -38.62
N CYS A 454 5.93 -35.09 -39.00
CA CYS A 454 5.37 -36.30 -39.62
C CYS A 454 4.80 -37.34 -38.64
N GLY A 455 5.03 -37.15 -37.34
CA GLY A 455 4.65 -38.10 -36.31
C GLY A 455 5.40 -39.44 -36.35
N ARG A 456 6.62 -39.49 -36.90
CA ARG A 456 7.46 -40.72 -36.90
C ARG A 456 8.48 -40.82 -35.76
N LYS A 457 8.78 -39.70 -35.11
CA LYS A 457 9.72 -39.61 -33.98
C LYS A 457 9.04 -38.89 -32.82
N GLN A 458 9.24 -39.39 -31.60
CA GLN A 458 8.86 -38.72 -30.36
C GLN A 458 10.11 -38.25 -29.62
N GLY A 459 9.99 -37.10 -28.96
CA GLY A 459 11.06 -36.52 -28.17
C GLY A 459 10.54 -35.75 -26.95
N PRO A 460 11.42 -35.48 -25.98
CA PRO A 460 11.08 -34.64 -24.84
C PRO A 460 10.93 -33.18 -25.30
N ARG A 461 9.88 -32.52 -24.81
CA ARG A 461 9.54 -31.14 -25.12
C ARG A 461 9.49 -30.33 -23.83
N GLU A 462 10.30 -29.29 -23.75
CA GLU A 462 10.23 -28.32 -22.65
C GLU A 462 8.95 -27.47 -22.74
N ASP A 463 8.49 -27.01 -21.59
CA ASP A 463 7.36 -26.10 -21.49
C ASP A 463 7.69 -24.72 -22.11
N PRO A 464 6.99 -24.29 -23.17
CA PRO A 464 7.39 -23.11 -23.94
C PRO A 464 6.98 -21.79 -23.28
N TYR A 465 7.88 -20.81 -23.33
CA TYR A 465 7.60 -19.43 -22.91
C TYR A 465 7.40 -18.48 -24.09
N SER A 466 7.75 -18.91 -25.31
CA SER A 466 7.54 -18.14 -26.54
C SER A 466 6.84 -18.94 -27.62
N ALA A 467 6.10 -18.26 -28.50
CA ALA A 467 5.43 -18.87 -29.64
C ALA A 467 6.42 -19.60 -30.57
N LYS A 468 7.64 -19.07 -30.70
CA LYS A 468 8.71 -19.70 -31.50
C LYS A 468 9.18 -21.01 -30.89
N GLN A 469 9.44 -21.04 -29.58
CA GLN A 469 9.77 -22.29 -28.87
C GLN A 469 8.63 -23.30 -29.03
N ALA A 470 7.39 -22.85 -28.90
CA ALA A 470 6.21 -23.71 -28.97
C ALA A 470 5.98 -24.31 -30.36
N ASN A 471 6.00 -23.50 -31.42
CA ASN A 471 5.50 -23.93 -32.73
C ASN A 471 6.59 -24.22 -33.76
N TYR A 472 7.84 -23.83 -33.49
CA TYR A 472 8.92 -23.95 -34.45
C TYR A 472 10.15 -24.66 -33.89
N THR A 473 10.80 -24.11 -32.86
CA THR A 473 12.13 -24.56 -32.40
C THR A 473 12.16 -26.05 -32.05
N PHE A 474 11.19 -26.52 -31.26
CA PHE A 474 11.09 -27.94 -30.89
C PHE A 474 10.97 -28.85 -32.12
N TYR A 475 10.03 -28.54 -33.03
CA TYR A 475 9.79 -29.36 -34.21
C TYR A 475 10.97 -29.34 -35.17
N HIS A 476 11.62 -28.19 -35.34
CA HIS A 476 12.80 -28.05 -36.18
C HIS A 476 14.02 -28.81 -35.62
N GLN A 477 14.19 -28.86 -34.30
CA GLN A 477 15.23 -29.69 -33.67
C GLN A 477 14.93 -31.18 -33.84
N LEU A 478 13.70 -31.61 -33.54
CA LEU A 478 13.29 -33.01 -33.65
C LEU A 478 13.26 -33.51 -35.11
N ASP A 479 13.02 -32.61 -36.06
CA ASP A 479 13.06 -32.90 -37.50
C ASP A 479 14.44 -33.39 -37.93
N LYS A 480 15.53 -32.76 -37.47
CA LYS A 480 16.91 -33.16 -37.80
C LYS A 480 17.24 -34.59 -37.39
N GLU A 481 16.60 -35.08 -36.33
CA GLU A 481 16.74 -36.46 -35.84
C GLU A 481 15.76 -37.44 -36.48
N CYS A 482 14.81 -36.93 -37.27
CA CYS A 482 13.75 -37.70 -37.89
C CYS A 482 13.99 -37.87 -39.39
N THR A 483 13.53 -38.98 -39.95
CA THR A 483 13.63 -39.27 -41.39
C THR A 483 12.80 -38.34 -42.27
N CYS A 484 12.01 -37.42 -41.69
CA CYS A 484 11.21 -36.45 -42.45
C CYS A 484 11.97 -35.16 -42.81
N HIS A 485 13.21 -34.99 -42.34
CA HIS A 485 14.00 -33.80 -42.66
C HIS A 485 14.20 -33.63 -44.17
N GLY A 486 14.50 -34.72 -44.87
CA GLY A 486 14.71 -34.74 -46.33
C GLY A 486 13.44 -34.87 -47.16
N ASN A 487 12.26 -34.91 -46.54
CA ASN A 487 11.00 -35.07 -47.28
C ASN A 487 10.58 -33.76 -47.94
N GLN A 488 9.89 -33.85 -49.08
CA GLN A 488 9.27 -32.70 -49.73
C GLN A 488 8.25 -32.05 -48.77
N ARG A 489 8.23 -30.71 -48.75
CA ARG A 489 7.33 -29.91 -47.91
C ARG A 489 6.61 -28.87 -48.75
N HIS A 490 5.38 -28.57 -48.35
CA HIS A 490 4.72 -27.34 -48.77
C HIS A 490 5.19 -26.23 -47.82
N PHE A 491 5.77 -25.17 -48.38
CA PHE A 491 6.23 -24.02 -47.61
C PHE A 491 5.14 -22.95 -47.59
N PHE A 492 4.62 -22.65 -46.40
CA PHE A 492 3.70 -21.54 -46.20
C PHE A 492 4.47 -20.21 -46.29
N SER A 493 3.81 -19.18 -46.81
CA SER A 493 4.37 -17.83 -46.96
C SER A 493 4.79 -17.27 -45.59
N ILE A 494 6.07 -16.93 -45.47
CA ILE A 494 6.66 -16.29 -44.29
C ILE A 494 7.28 -14.96 -44.69
N PHE A 495 7.46 -14.08 -43.71
CA PHE A 495 8.15 -12.81 -43.91
C PHE A 495 9.58 -13.02 -44.41
N GLN A 496 9.91 -12.34 -45.51
CA GLN A 496 11.25 -12.33 -46.09
C GLN A 496 11.81 -10.90 -46.01
N PRO A 497 12.80 -10.66 -45.13
CA PRO A 497 13.35 -9.32 -44.98
C PRO A 497 14.17 -8.91 -46.21
N SER A 498 13.97 -7.69 -46.70
CA SER A 498 14.80 -7.08 -47.74
C SER A 498 16.09 -6.44 -47.20
N SER A 499 16.16 -6.22 -45.88
CA SER A 499 17.27 -5.57 -45.16
C SER A 499 17.56 -6.28 -43.84
N THR A 500 18.75 -6.04 -43.25
CA THR A 500 19.10 -6.55 -41.91
C THR A 500 18.32 -5.88 -40.79
N GLU A 501 17.83 -4.66 -41.03
CA GLU A 501 16.97 -3.91 -40.12
C GLU A 501 15.50 -4.13 -40.53
N TYR A 502 14.75 -4.82 -39.68
CA TYR A 502 13.32 -5.06 -39.83
C TYR A 502 12.68 -5.17 -38.43
N THR A 503 11.42 -4.78 -38.31
CA THR A 503 10.71 -4.68 -37.02
C THR A 503 9.37 -5.40 -37.03
N ALA A 504 8.80 -5.60 -35.84
CA ALA A 504 7.43 -6.08 -35.69
C ALA A 504 6.45 -4.96 -36.10
N ALA A 505 5.43 -5.29 -36.90
CA ALA A 505 4.39 -4.32 -37.27
C ALA A 505 3.58 -3.88 -36.03
N THR A 506 3.28 -2.58 -35.92
CA THR A 506 2.40 -2.04 -34.87
C THR A 506 0.96 -1.98 -35.40
N LEU A 507 0.07 -2.81 -34.85
CA LEU A 507 -1.32 -2.90 -35.30
C LEU A 507 -2.23 -2.06 -34.38
N THR A 508 -2.72 -0.91 -34.84
CA THR A 508 -3.73 -0.08 -34.15
C THR A 508 -5.10 -0.25 -34.81
N GLU A 509 -6.19 -0.20 -34.03
CA GLU A 509 -7.53 -0.65 -34.47
C GLU A 509 -8.31 0.29 -35.41
N ASN A 510 -7.73 1.40 -35.91
CA ASN A 510 -8.50 2.42 -36.64
C ASN A 510 -7.90 2.83 -37.99
N GLU A 511 -7.73 1.89 -38.92
CA GLU A 511 -7.72 2.27 -40.34
C GLU A 511 -8.78 1.48 -41.11
N GLU A 512 -9.90 2.15 -41.39
CA GLU A 512 -10.67 1.89 -42.60
C GLU A 512 -9.72 1.87 -43.81
N PRO A 513 -10.01 1.11 -44.89
CA PRO A 513 -9.15 1.08 -46.06
C PRO A 513 -9.01 2.49 -46.62
N LEU A 514 -7.86 3.13 -46.40
CA LEU A 514 -7.54 4.48 -46.83
C LEU A 514 -7.75 4.62 -48.34
N SER A 515 -8.85 5.29 -48.71
CA SER A 515 -9.03 5.90 -50.02
C SER A 515 -7.98 6.99 -50.19
N ILE A 516 -7.07 6.78 -51.15
CA ILE A 516 -6.04 7.74 -51.53
C ILE A 516 -6.71 9.02 -52.04
N LEU A 517 -6.42 10.13 -51.36
CA LEU A 517 -6.59 11.48 -51.87
C LEU A 517 -5.58 11.71 -53.00
N SER A 518 -6.08 11.92 -54.21
CA SER A 518 -5.42 12.82 -55.16
C SER A 518 -6.51 13.52 -55.96
N ASP A 519 -6.75 14.78 -55.61
CA ASP A 519 -7.47 15.73 -56.41
C ASP A 519 -6.69 16.00 -57.70
N ASP A 520 -7.45 16.25 -58.77
CA ASP A 520 -7.05 16.81 -60.07
C ASP A 520 -6.47 15.87 -61.15
N ARG A 521 -7.37 15.14 -61.83
CA ARG A 521 -7.52 15.23 -63.30
C ARG A 521 -8.76 14.49 -63.83
N SER A 522 -9.66 15.27 -64.41
CA SER A 522 -10.79 14.82 -65.22
C SER A 522 -10.36 14.01 -66.44
N GLU A 523 -11.27 13.10 -66.85
CA GLU A 523 -11.37 12.36 -68.12
C GLU A 523 -10.51 11.09 -68.29
N LEU A 524 -11.13 9.94 -67.94
CA LEU A 524 -11.33 8.73 -68.76
C LEU A 524 -11.53 7.51 -67.84
N ILE A 525 -12.79 7.11 -67.65
CA ILE A 525 -13.14 5.82 -67.04
C ILE A 525 -13.36 4.80 -68.17
N ALA A 526 -12.46 3.83 -68.27
CA ALA A 526 -12.73 2.42 -68.59
C ALA A 526 -11.39 1.65 -68.52
N ASP A 527 -11.41 0.43 -67.94
CA ASP A 527 -10.33 -0.58 -67.94
C ASP A 527 -9.34 -0.68 -66.76
N LEU A 528 -9.81 -0.66 -65.50
CA LEU A 528 -9.02 -1.26 -64.40
C LEU A 528 -9.88 -1.99 -63.35
N ASP A 529 -10.49 -3.10 -63.77
CA ASP A 529 -10.94 -4.16 -62.85
C ASP A 529 -9.91 -5.31 -62.83
N ARG A 530 -8.71 -4.98 -62.34
CA ARG A 530 -7.74 -5.95 -61.82
C ARG A 530 -7.32 -5.43 -60.45
N GLY A 531 -7.92 -6.01 -59.41
CA GLY A 531 -7.63 -5.67 -58.01
C GLY A 531 -6.13 -5.61 -57.74
N LEU A 532 -5.68 -4.46 -57.23
CA LEU A 532 -4.33 -4.25 -56.73
C LEU A 532 -4.12 -5.13 -55.50
N VAL A 533 -3.55 -6.33 -55.69
CA VAL A 533 -3.05 -7.16 -54.59
C VAL A 533 -1.92 -6.39 -53.90
N ARG A 534 -2.13 -5.97 -52.65
CA ARG A 534 -1.10 -5.29 -51.84
C ARG A 534 0.10 -6.22 -51.69
N GLN A 535 1.28 -5.79 -52.11
CA GLN A 535 2.50 -6.58 -52.01
C GLN A 535 2.87 -6.87 -50.55
N ALA A 536 3.48 -8.02 -50.29
CA ALA A 536 3.91 -8.41 -48.95
C ALA A 536 4.99 -7.45 -48.42
N SER A 537 4.89 -7.06 -47.15
CA SER A 537 5.87 -6.21 -46.47
C SER A 537 7.21 -6.92 -46.37
N THR A 538 8.30 -6.20 -46.66
CA THR A 538 9.67 -6.70 -46.57
C THR A 538 10.48 -6.04 -45.44
N THR A 539 9.88 -5.08 -44.72
CA THR A 539 10.49 -4.35 -43.59
C THR A 539 9.80 -4.61 -42.26
N GLU A 540 8.53 -5.05 -42.27
CA GLU A 540 7.76 -5.34 -41.07
C GLU A 540 7.12 -6.73 -41.11
N TYR A 541 7.23 -7.49 -40.01
CA TYR A 541 6.62 -8.81 -39.88
C TYR A 541 5.41 -8.81 -38.95
N LEU A 542 4.50 -9.76 -39.17
CA LEU A 542 3.35 -10.01 -38.29
C LEU A 542 3.84 -10.60 -36.95
N PRO A 543 3.59 -9.95 -35.79
CA PRO A 543 4.10 -10.39 -34.50
C PRO A 543 3.57 -11.76 -34.06
N GLY A 544 2.29 -12.01 -34.34
CA GLY A 544 1.58 -13.27 -34.06
C GLY A 544 1.52 -14.21 -35.26
N MET A 545 0.61 -15.19 -35.17
CA MET A 545 0.29 -16.09 -36.27
C MET A 545 -0.72 -15.44 -37.23
N LEU A 546 -0.76 -15.97 -38.45
CA LEU A 546 -1.68 -15.51 -39.49
C LEU A 546 -3.14 -15.87 -39.13
N THR A 547 -4.03 -14.88 -39.27
CA THR A 547 -5.47 -15.02 -39.04
C THR A 547 -6.26 -14.47 -40.22
N LEU A 548 -7.55 -14.80 -40.34
CA LEU A 548 -8.44 -14.23 -41.36
C LEU A 548 -8.64 -12.71 -41.20
N SER A 549 -8.38 -12.17 -40.01
CA SER A 549 -8.44 -10.73 -39.71
C SER A 549 -7.08 -10.03 -39.83
N SER A 550 -6.01 -10.75 -40.21
CA SER A 550 -4.68 -10.16 -40.33
C SER A 550 -4.61 -9.20 -41.54
N PRO A 551 -3.90 -8.05 -41.43
CA PRO A 551 -3.77 -7.11 -42.54
C PRO A 551 -3.13 -7.75 -43.78
N SER A 552 -3.65 -7.39 -44.96
CA SER A 552 -3.13 -7.89 -46.24
C SER A 552 -1.66 -7.48 -46.44
N GLY A 553 -0.81 -8.45 -46.75
CA GLY A 553 0.62 -8.25 -47.00
C GLY A 553 1.54 -8.42 -45.78
N LEU A 554 1.03 -8.59 -44.56
CA LEU A 554 1.87 -8.91 -43.38
C LEU A 554 1.96 -10.41 -43.16
N LEU A 555 3.18 -10.95 -43.09
CA LEU A 555 3.45 -12.37 -42.92
C LEU A 555 4.19 -12.65 -41.61
N PRO A 556 4.01 -13.84 -40.99
CA PRO A 556 4.72 -14.21 -39.78
C PRO A 556 6.20 -14.50 -40.04
N ARG A 557 7.05 -14.30 -39.03
CA ARG A 557 8.51 -14.53 -39.11
C ARG A 557 8.91 -15.99 -39.29
N PHE A 558 8.05 -16.92 -38.85
CA PHE A 558 8.26 -18.36 -38.99
C PHE A 558 6.91 -19.05 -39.18
N SER A 559 6.90 -20.19 -39.86
CA SER A 559 5.68 -20.98 -40.00
C SER A 559 5.39 -21.76 -38.71
N SER A 560 4.21 -21.54 -38.14
CA SER A 560 3.69 -22.36 -37.03
C SER A 560 3.01 -23.65 -37.51
N TRP A 561 2.79 -23.78 -38.82
CA TRP A 561 2.19 -24.92 -39.49
C TRP A 561 3.25 -25.69 -40.28
N SER A 562 3.04 -26.98 -40.52
CA SER A 562 3.94 -27.79 -41.36
C SER A 562 3.13 -28.76 -42.19
N LEU A 563 3.40 -28.85 -43.49
CA LEU A 563 2.75 -29.80 -44.40
C LEU A 563 3.81 -30.62 -45.13
N VAL A 564 3.91 -31.89 -44.75
CA VAL A 564 5.00 -32.79 -45.14
C VAL A 564 4.46 -33.90 -46.05
N TYR A 565 5.14 -34.12 -47.17
CA TYR A 565 4.95 -35.30 -48.01
C TYR A 565 5.66 -36.49 -47.38
N LEU A 566 4.93 -37.52 -46.96
CA LEU A 566 5.51 -38.73 -46.36
C LEU A 566 6.02 -39.75 -47.37
N GLY A 567 5.51 -39.71 -48.60
CA GLY A 567 5.80 -40.68 -49.66
C GLY A 567 4.54 -41.08 -50.45
N PRO A 568 4.62 -42.19 -51.22
CA PRO A 568 3.51 -42.64 -52.05
C PRO A 568 2.32 -43.12 -51.20
N SER A 569 1.12 -43.06 -51.75
CA SER A 569 -0.12 -43.49 -51.08
C SER A 569 -0.10 -44.95 -50.60
N SER A 570 0.75 -45.80 -51.20
CA SER A 570 0.96 -47.20 -50.80
C SER A 570 1.59 -47.37 -49.42
N LEU A 571 2.13 -46.30 -48.82
CA LEU A 571 2.62 -46.33 -47.43
C LEU A 571 1.51 -46.57 -46.41
N TYR A 572 0.26 -46.29 -46.78
CA TYR A 572 -0.90 -46.60 -45.96
C TYR A 572 -1.66 -47.80 -46.53
N SER A 573 -1.98 -48.76 -45.66
CA SER A 573 -2.84 -49.90 -45.99
C SER A 573 -4.05 -49.90 -45.06
N HIS A 574 -5.25 -49.85 -45.63
CA HIS A 574 -6.52 -49.84 -44.87
C HIS A 574 -6.74 -51.10 -44.03
N ASN A 575 -6.08 -52.22 -44.37
CA ASN A 575 -6.16 -53.48 -43.62
C ASN A 575 -5.18 -53.56 -42.45
N LEU A 576 -4.06 -52.83 -42.52
CA LEU A 576 -2.98 -52.88 -41.53
C LEU A 576 -2.92 -51.62 -40.64
N GLY A 577 -3.51 -50.51 -41.08
CA GLY A 577 -3.38 -49.23 -40.40
C GLY A 577 -1.97 -48.64 -40.55
N LEU A 578 -1.62 -47.71 -39.66
CA LEU A 578 -0.29 -47.13 -39.55
C LEU A 578 0.60 -48.03 -38.69
N SER A 579 1.78 -48.43 -39.17
CA SER A 579 2.66 -49.29 -38.39
C SER A 579 3.25 -48.57 -37.19
N GLU A 580 3.30 -49.25 -36.04
CA GLU A 580 3.89 -48.70 -34.81
C GLU A 580 5.39 -48.38 -34.97
N SER A 581 6.11 -49.19 -35.77
CA SER A 581 7.52 -48.97 -36.10
C SER A 581 7.80 -47.63 -36.78
N HIS A 582 6.83 -47.13 -37.57
CA HIS A 582 6.95 -45.86 -38.26
C HIS A 582 6.20 -44.73 -37.55
N HIS A 583 5.13 -45.03 -36.83
CA HIS A 583 4.31 -44.05 -36.12
C HIS A 583 4.12 -44.47 -34.65
N PRO A 584 5.11 -44.20 -33.79
CA PRO A 584 5.06 -44.62 -32.39
C PRO A 584 4.04 -43.81 -31.59
N GLY A 585 3.57 -44.39 -30.47
CA GLY A 585 2.74 -43.69 -29.47
C GLY A 585 1.23 -43.78 -29.70
N PHE A 586 0.76 -44.41 -30.78
CA PHE A 586 -0.67 -44.66 -30.97
C PHE A 586 -1.23 -45.62 -29.93
N LEU A 587 -2.38 -45.29 -29.36
CA LEU A 587 -3.13 -46.20 -28.51
C LEU A 587 -3.62 -47.39 -29.34
N ASN A 588 -3.67 -48.57 -28.70
CA ASN A 588 -4.07 -49.81 -29.36
C ASN A 588 -5.39 -49.65 -30.15
N SER A 589 -5.37 -50.08 -31.41
CA SER A 589 -6.54 -50.07 -32.32
C SER A 589 -7.03 -48.69 -32.78
N THR A 590 -6.26 -47.61 -32.58
CA THR A 590 -6.65 -46.23 -32.95
C THR A 590 -5.86 -45.64 -34.14
N ASN A 591 -4.95 -46.44 -34.71
CA ASN A 591 -3.95 -46.07 -35.72
C ASN A 591 -4.45 -46.24 -37.17
N TYR A 592 -5.73 -46.01 -37.44
CA TYR A 592 -6.34 -46.18 -38.76
C TYR A 592 -6.81 -44.83 -39.33
N LEU A 593 -6.89 -44.73 -40.66
CA LEU A 593 -7.49 -43.60 -41.36
C LEU A 593 -8.90 -43.98 -41.81
N LEU A 594 -9.78 -42.99 -41.91
CA LEU A 594 -11.17 -43.16 -42.31
C LEU A 594 -11.29 -43.07 -43.84
N PRO A 595 -11.98 -44.03 -44.50
CA PRO A 595 -12.31 -43.91 -45.91
C PRO A 595 -13.38 -42.82 -46.12
N TRP A 596 -13.11 -41.88 -47.00
CA TRP A 596 -14.00 -40.81 -47.41
C TRP A 596 -14.29 -40.94 -48.91
N ASP A 597 -15.51 -41.36 -49.23
CA ASP A 597 -15.99 -41.50 -50.60
C ASP A 597 -16.59 -40.15 -51.05
N VAL A 598 -15.91 -39.47 -51.97
CA VAL A 598 -16.32 -38.18 -52.50
C VAL A 598 -16.90 -38.38 -53.89
N THR A 599 -18.07 -37.80 -54.11
CA THR A 599 -18.78 -37.98 -55.38
C THR A 599 -18.66 -36.73 -56.24
N MET A 600 -18.04 -36.86 -57.41
CA MET A 600 -17.72 -35.76 -58.33
C MET A 600 -18.64 -35.78 -59.57
N TYR A 601 -18.87 -34.61 -60.17
CA TYR A 601 -19.70 -34.44 -61.35
C TYR A 601 -18.86 -33.92 -62.53
N SER A 602 -18.57 -34.79 -63.48
CA SER A 602 -17.70 -34.45 -64.61
C SER A 602 -18.37 -33.43 -65.55
N LYS A 603 -17.72 -32.28 -65.77
CA LYS A 603 -18.07 -31.34 -66.86
C LYS A 603 -17.59 -31.94 -68.20
N GLY A 604 -18.48 -32.66 -68.87
CA GLY A 604 -18.14 -33.73 -69.82
C GLY A 604 -17.39 -33.42 -71.12
N ARG A 605 -16.81 -34.48 -71.71
CA ARG A 605 -16.87 -34.76 -73.17
C ARG A 605 -16.60 -36.24 -73.50
N THR A 606 -17.42 -36.77 -74.40
CA THR A 606 -17.31 -38.00 -75.22
C THR A 606 -17.39 -39.38 -74.57
N SER A 607 -18.39 -40.15 -75.04
CA SER A 607 -18.60 -41.58 -74.78
C SER A 607 -17.43 -42.44 -75.29
N TRP A 608 -16.95 -43.35 -74.46
CA TRP A 608 -16.13 -44.48 -74.88
C TRP A 608 -17.04 -45.62 -75.39
N PRO A 609 -16.77 -46.24 -76.55
CA PRO A 609 -17.54 -47.40 -77.01
C PRO A 609 -17.16 -48.63 -76.19
N GLN A 610 -18.09 -49.18 -75.42
CA GLN A 610 -17.91 -50.49 -74.76
C GLN A 610 -17.93 -51.62 -75.80
N LEU A 611 -16.82 -52.34 -75.89
CA LEU A 611 -16.74 -53.66 -76.50
C LEU A 611 -16.94 -54.72 -75.41
N SER A 612 -18.17 -55.16 -75.17
CA SER A 612 -18.40 -56.44 -74.48
C SER A 612 -19.71 -57.09 -74.94
N LYS A 613 -19.52 -58.29 -75.52
CA LYS A 613 -20.58 -59.25 -75.82
C LYS A 613 -21.12 -59.76 -74.49
N HIS A 614 -22.41 -59.55 -74.24
CA HIS A 614 -23.37 -60.58 -73.83
C HIS A 614 -24.76 -59.96 -73.69
N SER A 615 -25.68 -60.46 -74.52
CA SER A 615 -27.10 -60.12 -74.51
C SER A 615 -27.79 -60.83 -73.34
N VAL A 616 -28.43 -60.07 -72.44
CA VAL A 616 -29.61 -60.54 -71.70
C VAL A 616 -30.66 -59.42 -71.70
N ARG A 617 -31.87 -59.80 -72.10
CA ARG A 617 -33.05 -58.96 -72.31
C ARG A 617 -33.55 -58.28 -71.03
N GLY A 618 -33.90 -56.99 -71.13
CA GLY A 618 -35.11 -56.46 -70.48
C GLY A 618 -34.98 -55.20 -69.61
N ARG A 619 -35.06 -54.01 -70.22
CA ARG A 619 -35.92 -52.84 -69.88
C ARG A 619 -35.33 -51.57 -70.50
N ARG A 620 -36.19 -50.77 -71.15
CA ARG A 620 -35.85 -49.46 -71.72
C ARG A 620 -35.26 -48.54 -70.65
N PRO A 621 -34.12 -47.87 -70.87
CA PRO A 621 -33.67 -46.80 -69.99
C PRO A 621 -34.51 -45.54 -70.25
N ARG A 622 -35.00 -44.96 -69.15
CA ARG A 622 -35.62 -43.64 -69.12
C ARG A 622 -34.49 -42.62 -69.33
N THR A 623 -34.61 -41.77 -70.33
CA THR A 623 -33.65 -40.70 -70.62
C THR A 623 -33.65 -39.69 -69.47
N THR A 624 -32.69 -39.80 -68.55
CA THR A 624 -32.37 -38.76 -67.58
C THR A 624 -31.08 -38.08 -68.00
N ASN A 625 -31.14 -36.78 -68.18
CA ASN A 625 -30.04 -35.89 -68.54
C ASN A 625 -29.11 -35.70 -67.32
N SER A 626 -28.55 -36.79 -66.77
CA SER A 626 -27.67 -36.74 -65.60
C SER A 626 -26.20 -36.73 -66.04
N MET A 627 -25.48 -35.68 -65.64
CA MET A 627 -24.01 -35.62 -65.74
C MET A 627 -23.38 -36.92 -65.22
N PRO A 628 -22.35 -37.48 -65.89
CA PRO A 628 -21.68 -38.69 -65.42
C PRO A 628 -21.00 -38.40 -64.07
N GLN A 629 -21.41 -39.16 -63.06
CA GLN A 629 -20.96 -39.05 -61.69
C GLN A 629 -19.97 -40.18 -61.39
N PHE A 630 -18.82 -39.87 -60.78
CA PHE A 630 -17.86 -40.87 -60.33
C PHE A 630 -17.46 -40.63 -58.87
N THR A 631 -17.25 -41.72 -58.13
CA THR A 631 -16.87 -41.68 -56.71
C THR A 631 -15.38 -41.96 -56.56
N VAL A 632 -14.69 -41.11 -55.80
CA VAL A 632 -13.27 -41.28 -55.47
C VAL A 632 -13.10 -41.50 -53.98
N LYS A 633 -12.27 -42.48 -53.61
CA LYS A 633 -11.98 -42.83 -52.22
C LYS A 633 -10.68 -42.19 -51.76
N VAL A 634 -10.78 -41.30 -50.78
CA VAL A 634 -9.64 -40.64 -50.09
C VAL A 634 -9.58 -41.20 -48.67
N PHE A 635 -8.38 -41.36 -48.08
CA PHE A 635 -8.30 -41.69 -46.65
C PHE A 635 -7.84 -40.48 -45.85
N ILE A 636 -8.60 -40.16 -44.80
CA ILE A 636 -8.36 -38.98 -43.96
C ILE A 636 -8.31 -39.35 -42.48
N GLY A 637 -7.52 -38.63 -41.68
CA GLY A 637 -7.42 -38.85 -40.24
C GLY A 637 -7.13 -37.57 -39.48
N VAL A 638 -7.68 -37.48 -38.27
CA VAL A 638 -7.57 -36.32 -37.36
C VAL A 638 -6.95 -36.81 -36.06
N GLU A 639 -5.68 -36.48 -35.85
CA GLU A 639 -4.80 -37.07 -34.83
C GLU A 639 -4.66 -36.18 -33.60
N TYR A 640 -4.93 -36.76 -32.43
CA TYR A 640 -4.78 -36.12 -31.13
C TYR A 640 -3.57 -36.66 -30.39
N GLU A 641 -2.87 -35.79 -29.67
CA GLU A 641 -1.67 -36.10 -28.91
C GLU A 641 -1.79 -35.52 -27.49
N CYS A 642 -1.53 -36.33 -26.47
CA CYS A 642 -1.53 -35.88 -25.08
C CYS A 642 -0.13 -35.55 -24.56
N PRO A 643 0.01 -34.83 -23.42
CA PRO A 643 1.31 -34.46 -22.85
C PRO A 643 2.27 -35.61 -22.54
N ARG A 644 1.78 -36.86 -22.49
CA ARG A 644 2.58 -38.08 -22.31
C ARG A 644 3.01 -38.73 -23.63
N GLY A 645 2.66 -38.14 -24.77
CA GLY A 645 2.94 -38.69 -26.10
C GLY A 645 1.99 -39.80 -26.55
N HIS A 646 0.87 -40.03 -25.87
CA HIS A 646 -0.14 -40.97 -26.40
C HIS A 646 -0.92 -40.30 -27.53
N ARG A 647 -1.13 -41.05 -28.62
CA ARG A 647 -1.75 -40.58 -29.85
C ARG A 647 -2.97 -41.42 -30.20
N PHE A 648 -3.98 -40.82 -30.81
CA PHE A 648 -5.17 -41.53 -31.29
C PHE A 648 -5.91 -40.71 -32.34
N MET A 649 -6.67 -41.39 -33.20
CA MET A 649 -7.54 -40.75 -34.18
C MET A 649 -8.98 -40.64 -33.66
N LEU A 650 -9.71 -39.60 -34.06
CA LEU A 650 -11.17 -39.53 -33.88
C LEU A 650 -11.91 -40.03 -35.13
N ALA A 651 -13.04 -40.71 -34.91
CA ALA A 651 -13.99 -41.13 -35.95
C ALA A 651 -15.14 -40.12 -36.17
N ALA A 652 -15.38 -39.27 -35.17
CA ALA A 652 -16.37 -38.19 -35.16
C ALA A 652 -15.96 -37.18 -34.06
N PRO A 653 -16.53 -35.96 -34.03
CA PRO A 653 -16.19 -34.94 -33.02
C PRO A 653 -16.26 -35.42 -31.55
N ASP A 654 -17.12 -36.40 -31.27
CA ASP A 654 -17.41 -36.93 -29.94
C ASP A 654 -16.84 -38.34 -29.70
N ARG A 655 -16.17 -38.96 -30.69
CA ARG A 655 -15.87 -40.39 -30.65
C ARG A 655 -14.49 -40.75 -31.18
N VAL A 656 -13.73 -41.46 -30.34
CA VAL A 656 -12.41 -42.04 -30.70
C VAL A 656 -12.58 -43.18 -31.69
N LEU A 657 -11.72 -43.21 -32.71
CA LEU A 657 -11.67 -44.30 -33.69
C LEU A 657 -11.11 -45.57 -33.05
N ARG A 658 -11.83 -46.68 -33.21
CA ARG A 658 -11.38 -48.01 -32.81
C ARG A 658 -11.67 -49.02 -33.92
N ALA A 659 -10.63 -49.66 -34.45
CA ALA A 659 -10.76 -50.71 -35.46
C ALA A 659 -9.98 -51.97 -35.03
N ALA A 660 -10.60 -53.14 -35.15
CA ALA A 660 -9.94 -54.39 -34.78
C ALA A 660 -8.76 -54.66 -35.74
N PRO A 661 -7.63 -55.21 -35.25
CA PRO A 661 -6.49 -55.55 -36.09
C PRO A 661 -6.89 -56.44 -37.27
N GLY A 662 -6.52 -56.06 -38.50
CA GLY A 662 -6.85 -56.82 -39.71
C GLY A 662 -8.30 -56.68 -40.19
N SER A 663 -9.12 -55.83 -39.56
CA SER A 663 -10.50 -55.56 -39.97
C SER A 663 -10.62 -54.25 -40.77
N ILE A 664 -11.60 -54.20 -41.67
CA ILE A 664 -11.94 -52.98 -42.41
C ILE A 664 -12.61 -51.99 -41.45
N VAL A 665 -12.14 -50.74 -41.45
CA VAL A 665 -12.74 -49.64 -40.69
C VAL A 665 -14.19 -49.45 -41.14
N LYS A 666 -15.14 -49.61 -40.21
CA LYS A 666 -16.59 -49.49 -40.49
C LYS A 666 -17.07 -48.04 -40.56
N ASP A 667 -16.35 -47.13 -39.91
CA ASP A 667 -16.68 -45.72 -39.87
C ASP A 667 -16.22 -45.01 -41.15
N THR A 668 -17.03 -44.08 -41.64
CA THR A 668 -16.75 -43.26 -42.83
C THR A 668 -16.15 -41.91 -42.44
N GLY A 669 -15.26 -41.37 -43.27
CA GLY A 669 -14.63 -40.05 -43.07
C GLY A 669 -15.56 -38.85 -43.25
N HIS A 670 -16.80 -39.05 -43.72
CA HIS A 670 -17.77 -37.98 -43.95
C HIS A 670 -18.01 -37.10 -42.71
N LYS A 671 -18.12 -37.72 -41.52
CA LYS A 671 -18.35 -36.97 -40.26
C LYS A 671 -17.21 -36.02 -39.92
N ILE A 672 -15.95 -36.44 -40.11
CA ILE A 672 -14.78 -35.59 -39.82
C ILE A 672 -14.51 -34.55 -40.92
N ALA A 673 -15.06 -34.74 -42.11
CA ALA A 673 -14.92 -33.78 -43.21
C ALA A 673 -15.94 -32.63 -43.13
N GLU A 674 -17.17 -32.92 -42.70
CA GLU A 674 -18.29 -31.95 -42.69
C GLU A 674 -18.59 -31.34 -41.33
N SER A 675 -18.03 -31.87 -40.23
CA SER A 675 -18.24 -31.33 -38.89
C SER A 675 -17.03 -30.57 -38.38
N ASP A 676 -17.28 -29.61 -37.49
CA ASP A 676 -16.23 -29.00 -36.68
C ASP A 676 -15.61 -30.06 -35.75
N MET A 677 -14.29 -30.13 -35.71
CA MET A 677 -13.56 -31.07 -34.86
C MET A 677 -13.04 -30.33 -33.62
N PRO A 678 -13.20 -30.86 -32.40
CA PRO A 678 -12.71 -30.17 -31.20
C PRO A 678 -11.19 -30.09 -31.22
N LEU A 679 -10.60 -28.95 -30.86
CA LEU A 679 -9.15 -28.82 -30.79
C LEU A 679 -8.56 -29.62 -29.62
N TYR A 680 -9.35 -29.82 -28.56
CA TYR A 680 -8.97 -30.53 -27.35
C TYR A 680 -9.95 -31.67 -27.05
N PHE A 681 -9.43 -32.84 -26.70
CA PHE A 681 -10.23 -34.05 -26.43
C PHE A 681 -9.64 -34.87 -25.27
N PRO A 682 -10.46 -35.45 -24.37
CA PRO A 682 -9.95 -36.27 -23.27
C PRO A 682 -9.22 -37.52 -23.76
N CYS A 683 -7.94 -37.68 -23.38
CA CYS A 683 -7.12 -38.81 -23.77
C CYS A 683 -7.60 -40.11 -23.10
N PRO A 684 -7.84 -41.20 -23.87
CA PRO A 684 -8.26 -42.49 -23.32
C PRO A 684 -7.20 -43.24 -22.49
N CYS A 685 -6.02 -42.66 -22.25
CA CYS A 685 -4.93 -43.34 -21.54
C CYS A 685 -5.19 -43.53 -20.04
N ARG A 686 -6.12 -42.77 -19.44
CA ARG A 686 -6.48 -42.88 -18.02
C ARG A 686 -7.98 -42.69 -17.81
N PRO A 687 -8.68 -43.64 -17.16
CA PRO A 687 -10.13 -43.56 -16.99
C PRO A 687 -10.59 -42.61 -15.86
N SER A 688 -9.81 -42.46 -14.77
CA SER A 688 -10.26 -41.69 -13.60
C SER A 688 -9.99 -40.18 -13.68
N LYS A 689 -8.96 -39.78 -14.43
CA LYS A 689 -8.59 -38.38 -14.74
C LYS A 689 -7.90 -38.35 -16.12
N PRO A 690 -8.68 -38.29 -17.21
CA PRO A 690 -8.09 -38.24 -18.55
C PRO A 690 -7.28 -36.95 -18.69
N LEU A 691 -6.08 -37.06 -19.27
CA LEU A 691 -5.31 -35.90 -19.68
C LEU A 691 -5.96 -35.30 -20.93
N THR A 692 -5.98 -33.98 -21.07
CA THR A 692 -6.38 -33.38 -22.35
C THR A 692 -5.37 -33.72 -23.43
N ALA A 693 -5.83 -34.20 -24.57
CA ALA A 693 -5.05 -34.33 -25.80
C ALA A 693 -5.43 -33.22 -26.77
N GLN A 694 -4.47 -32.70 -27.50
CA GLN A 694 -4.67 -31.65 -28.50
C GLN A 694 -4.65 -32.26 -29.90
N LEU A 695 -5.48 -31.75 -30.81
CA LEU A 695 -5.40 -32.06 -32.22
C LEU A 695 -4.11 -31.49 -32.81
N MET A 696 -3.20 -32.38 -33.17
CA MET A 696 -1.85 -32.01 -33.61
C MET A 696 -1.59 -32.33 -35.08
N ARG A 697 -2.26 -33.31 -35.70
CA ARG A 697 -1.98 -33.68 -37.11
C ARG A 697 -3.22 -34.06 -37.90
N LEU A 698 -3.21 -33.72 -39.19
CA LEU A 698 -4.18 -34.18 -40.18
C LEU A 698 -3.46 -35.07 -41.20
N HIS A 699 -4.03 -36.23 -41.47
CA HIS A 699 -3.50 -37.22 -42.39
C HIS A 699 -4.37 -37.26 -43.64
N VAL A 700 -3.75 -37.21 -44.82
CA VAL A 700 -4.46 -37.35 -46.10
C VAL A 700 -3.70 -38.27 -47.03
N VAL A 701 -4.35 -39.34 -47.46
CA VAL A 701 -3.85 -40.25 -48.50
C VAL A 701 -4.66 -40.01 -49.76
N THR A 702 -4.01 -39.43 -50.77
CA THR A 702 -4.64 -39.05 -52.03
C THR A 702 -4.78 -40.26 -52.96
N PRO A 703 -5.85 -40.32 -53.77
CA PRO A 703 -6.17 -41.43 -54.64
C PRO A 703 -5.24 -41.47 -55.87
N LYS A 704 -5.31 -42.58 -56.62
CA LYS A 704 -4.64 -42.70 -57.93
C LYS A 704 -5.42 -42.07 -59.08
N SER A 705 -6.67 -41.67 -58.85
CA SER A 705 -7.54 -40.99 -59.81
C SER A 705 -7.06 -39.56 -60.05
N LEU A 706 -7.33 -39.01 -61.24
CA LEU A 706 -6.99 -37.64 -61.66
C LEU A 706 -7.91 -36.62 -60.94
N VAL A 707 -7.66 -36.41 -59.64
CA VAL A 707 -8.33 -35.39 -58.82
C VAL A 707 -7.32 -34.71 -57.91
N HIS A 708 -7.54 -33.43 -57.61
CA HIS A 708 -6.72 -32.67 -56.67
C HIS A 708 -7.37 -32.68 -55.29
N CYS A 709 -6.73 -33.32 -54.31
CA CYS A 709 -7.15 -33.17 -52.92
C CYS A 709 -6.62 -31.84 -52.36
N THR A 710 -7.41 -31.15 -51.57
CA THR A 710 -7.06 -29.84 -50.99
C THR A 710 -7.19 -29.83 -49.47
N LEU A 711 -6.33 -29.07 -48.79
CA LEU A 711 -6.37 -28.82 -47.35
C LEU A 711 -6.55 -27.34 -47.01
N ASN A 712 -7.61 -27.01 -46.26
CA ASN A 712 -7.95 -25.65 -45.81
C ASN A 712 -8.16 -25.60 -44.30
N ALA A 713 -7.10 -25.83 -43.53
CA ALA A 713 -7.20 -25.82 -42.07
C ALA A 713 -7.53 -24.42 -41.53
N LYS A 714 -8.63 -24.31 -40.78
CA LYS A 714 -9.05 -23.08 -40.09
C LYS A 714 -9.34 -23.40 -38.63
N VAL A 715 -8.60 -22.79 -37.71
CA VAL A 715 -8.74 -23.08 -36.28
C VAL A 715 -9.24 -21.85 -35.53
N GLN A 716 -10.27 -22.05 -34.73
CA GLN A 716 -10.76 -21.06 -33.78
C GLN A 716 -10.44 -21.56 -32.37
N PRO A 717 -9.51 -20.94 -31.63
CA PRO A 717 -9.05 -21.45 -30.34
C PRO A 717 -9.99 -21.13 -29.18
N ALA A 718 -10.97 -20.24 -29.36
CA ALA A 718 -12.07 -20.02 -28.43
C ALA A 718 -13.24 -19.34 -29.16
N THR A 719 -14.43 -19.43 -28.60
CA THR A 719 -15.59 -18.68 -29.13
C THR A 719 -15.29 -17.17 -29.12
N GLY A 720 -15.38 -16.51 -30.27
CA GLY A 720 -15.06 -15.08 -30.42
C GLY A 720 -13.58 -14.78 -30.70
N ALA A 721 -12.68 -15.77 -30.62
CA ALA A 721 -11.28 -15.62 -31.00
C ALA A 721 -11.11 -15.55 -32.53
N PRO A 722 -10.04 -14.91 -33.03
CA PRO A 722 -9.74 -14.87 -34.45
C PRO A 722 -9.52 -16.28 -35.02
N THR A 723 -9.84 -16.44 -36.30
CA THR A 723 -9.65 -17.73 -36.99
C THR A 723 -8.25 -17.79 -37.58
N PHE A 724 -7.43 -18.71 -37.07
CA PHE A 724 -6.05 -18.94 -37.48
C PHE A 724 -6.00 -19.79 -38.73
N VAL A 725 -5.14 -19.39 -39.67
CA VAL A 725 -5.00 -20.04 -40.98
C VAL A 725 -3.52 -20.24 -41.34
N PRO A 726 -3.21 -21.27 -42.16
CA PRO A 726 -1.85 -21.52 -42.62
C PRO A 726 -1.42 -20.59 -43.77
N SER A 727 -2.36 -20.12 -44.60
CA SER A 727 -2.13 -19.20 -45.71
C SER A 727 -3.41 -18.40 -46.04
N VAL A 728 -3.23 -17.24 -46.68
CA VAL A 728 -4.31 -16.42 -47.28
C VAL A 728 -4.56 -16.73 -48.76
N ASP A 729 -3.65 -17.47 -49.41
CA ASP A 729 -3.68 -17.76 -50.85
C ASP A 729 -4.69 -18.86 -51.25
N GLY A 730 -5.51 -19.31 -50.29
CA GLY A 730 -6.48 -20.39 -50.48
C GLY A 730 -5.97 -21.76 -50.02
N PRO A 731 -6.69 -22.84 -50.39
CA PRO A 731 -6.42 -24.18 -49.86
C PRO A 731 -5.17 -24.81 -50.50
N ALA A 732 -4.38 -25.54 -49.71
CA ALA A 732 -3.18 -26.21 -50.19
C ALA A 732 -3.54 -27.43 -51.05
N ILE A 733 -3.06 -27.44 -52.31
CA ILE A 733 -3.27 -28.55 -53.25
C ILE A 733 -2.24 -29.66 -52.96
N LEU A 734 -2.73 -30.90 -52.86
CA LEU A 734 -1.93 -32.08 -52.58
C LEU A 734 -1.66 -32.88 -53.85
N SER A 735 -0.44 -33.39 -53.99
CA SER A 735 -0.08 -34.26 -55.12
C SER A 735 -0.89 -35.56 -55.13
N GLN A 736 -1.12 -36.10 -56.33
CA GLN A 736 -1.84 -37.36 -56.55
C GLN A 736 -1.02 -38.57 -56.04
N SER A 737 -1.70 -39.67 -55.72
CA SER A 737 -1.07 -40.93 -55.26
C SER A 737 -0.06 -40.77 -54.12
N ALA A 738 -0.34 -39.87 -53.18
CA ALA A 738 0.59 -39.42 -52.14
C ALA A 738 0.00 -39.57 -50.74
N TYR A 739 0.87 -39.61 -49.73
CA TYR A 739 0.50 -39.49 -48.33
C TYR A 739 1.08 -38.19 -47.76
N TRP A 740 0.20 -37.29 -47.34
CA TRP A 740 0.52 -36.00 -46.73
C TRP A 740 0.11 -35.96 -45.25
N VAL A 741 0.91 -35.26 -44.45
CA VAL A 741 0.61 -34.96 -43.05
C VAL A 741 0.77 -33.47 -42.79
N MET A 742 -0.29 -32.86 -42.27
CA MET A 742 -0.30 -31.47 -41.83
C MET A 742 -0.23 -31.41 -40.32
N ARG A 743 0.82 -30.81 -39.76
CA ARG A 743 0.94 -30.55 -38.32
C ARG A 743 0.36 -29.17 -37.98
N LEU A 744 -0.49 -29.16 -36.95
CA LEU A 744 -1.12 -27.96 -36.40
C LEU A 744 -0.25 -27.31 -35.32
N PRO A 745 -0.39 -25.98 -35.09
CA PRO A 745 0.27 -25.27 -34.01
C PRO A 745 -0.04 -25.87 -32.63
N TYR A 746 0.95 -25.87 -31.74
CA TYR A 746 0.79 -26.30 -30.34
C TYR A 746 0.17 -25.18 -29.49
N VAL A 747 0.63 -23.93 -29.64
CA VAL A 747 0.00 -22.75 -29.04
C VAL A 747 -0.51 -21.83 -30.14
N TYR A 748 -1.70 -21.26 -29.97
CA TYR A 748 -2.26 -20.26 -30.87
C TYR A 748 -2.01 -18.88 -30.29
N VAL A 749 -1.27 -18.04 -31.01
CA VAL A 749 -0.85 -16.70 -30.56
C VAL A 749 -1.22 -15.68 -31.61
N SER A 750 -2.10 -14.75 -31.24
CA SER A 750 -2.42 -13.57 -32.05
C SER A 750 -1.40 -12.47 -31.80
N ASP A 751 -1.57 -11.34 -32.47
CA ASP A 751 -0.88 -10.08 -32.18
C ASP A 751 -1.18 -9.52 -30.78
N LYS A 752 -2.34 -9.84 -30.20
CA LYS A 752 -2.79 -9.30 -28.90
C LYS A 752 -2.50 -10.22 -27.73
N GLU A 753 -2.83 -11.51 -27.88
CA GLU A 753 -2.80 -12.48 -26.79
C GLU A 753 -2.51 -13.91 -27.27
N SER A 754 -2.05 -14.74 -26.33
CA SER A 754 -1.98 -16.19 -26.49
C SER A 754 -3.27 -16.85 -25.99
N TYR A 755 -3.74 -17.87 -26.70
CA TYR A 755 -4.95 -18.59 -26.35
C TYR A 755 -4.61 -19.88 -25.60
N PRO A 756 -4.98 -20.00 -24.30
CA PRO A 756 -4.78 -21.23 -23.53
C PRO A 756 -5.81 -22.30 -23.94
N GLU A 757 -5.69 -23.49 -23.35
CA GLU A 757 -6.65 -24.59 -23.54
C GLU A 757 -8.08 -24.13 -23.26
N ASN A 758 -8.97 -24.33 -24.23
CA ASN A 758 -10.38 -23.94 -24.14
C ASN A 758 -11.27 -25.01 -24.76
N ILE A 759 -12.33 -25.39 -24.05
CA ILE A 759 -13.25 -26.47 -24.48
C ILE A 759 -14.01 -26.08 -25.77
N SER A 760 -14.23 -24.79 -26.01
CA SER A 760 -14.89 -24.29 -27.23
C SER A 760 -13.96 -24.21 -28.45
N ALA A 761 -12.68 -24.55 -28.29
CA ALA A 761 -11.71 -24.53 -29.37
C ALA A 761 -12.02 -25.61 -30.41
N ARG A 762 -11.95 -25.25 -31.70
CA ARG A 762 -12.34 -26.13 -32.81
C ARG A 762 -11.53 -25.88 -34.07
N LEU A 763 -11.26 -26.95 -34.80
CA LEU A 763 -10.93 -26.95 -36.21
C LEU A 763 -12.26 -26.90 -36.99
N LEU A 764 -12.47 -25.83 -37.76
CA LEU A 764 -13.72 -25.59 -38.49
C LEU A 764 -13.90 -26.58 -39.64
N ALA A 765 -15.14 -26.94 -39.93
CA ALA A 765 -15.51 -27.81 -41.05
C ALA A 765 -15.01 -27.28 -42.42
N GLY A 766 -14.95 -28.17 -43.42
CA GLY A 766 -14.49 -27.83 -44.77
C GLY A 766 -12.96 -27.82 -44.91
N VAL A 767 -12.25 -28.52 -44.02
CA VAL A 767 -10.78 -28.67 -44.06
C VAL A 767 -10.35 -29.51 -45.26
N PHE A 768 -11.06 -30.58 -45.55
CA PHE A 768 -10.74 -31.49 -46.63
C PHE A 768 -11.60 -31.17 -47.85
N GLY A 769 -10.98 -31.07 -49.02
CA GLY A 769 -11.68 -30.86 -50.29
C GLY A 769 -11.12 -31.74 -51.40
N VAL A 770 -11.92 -31.92 -52.46
CA VAL A 770 -11.51 -32.61 -53.69
C VAL A 770 -12.00 -31.77 -54.86
N LEU A 771 -11.10 -31.45 -55.78
CA LEU A 771 -11.35 -30.69 -57.01
C LEU A 771 -11.08 -31.59 -58.22
N GLU A 772 -11.81 -31.37 -59.32
CA GLU A 772 -11.47 -32.00 -60.60
C GLU A 772 -10.17 -31.38 -61.13
N ASP A 773 -9.32 -32.21 -61.74
CA ASP A 773 -8.16 -31.76 -62.52
C ASP A 773 -8.74 -31.11 -63.80
N GLU A 774 -8.45 -29.81 -64.05
CA GLU A 774 -8.95 -29.07 -65.23
C GLU A 774 -8.36 -29.57 -66.55
#